data_AF-A0A508X1G4-F1
#
_entry.id   AF-A0A508X1G4-F1
#
_cell.length_a   1.000
_cell.length_b   1.000
_cell.length_c   1.000
_cell.angle_alpha   90.00
_cell.angle_beta   90.00
_cell.angle_gamma   90.00
#
_symmetry.space_group_name_H-M   'P 1'
#
loop_
_entity.id
_entity.type
_entity.pdbx_description
1 polymer ?
#
loop_
_entity_poly.entity_id
_entity_poly.type
_entity_poly.pdbx_seq_one_letter_code
_entity_poly.pdbx_strand_id
1 'polypeptide(L)'
;MNALLPPRPSRILRPGIRTLPLGLERYAVKGGGSLTVPIYAGDHIRIIDKEGLQVAELTAAASDGRADTRILGVPSDEPTLRVFGTGLSGEEAEFTVQRDAVLRVAAPGGVMDFERQNTATDLELFIRRATLINYKAGSNPLPDPLRDPLQEMRIRAATAQAFTVRAGEYIQILDIDGRQMTDFQCFSAEKLEKGIEHALDATVTRTLTHRALPVPGLPSKAFAFDFEPLVEVIQDTCGRHDAFATACNARQYDDMGYPGHINCTDNFNHALDPYGVAKRKGWEALNFFYNSRMNLHDQIISDEAWSRPGDYVLLRALTDLVCVTSSCPDDIDSGNGWNPTDILVRTYAPESKFTRAIAYRKTPDADPQMTQETGFHERFSALTRHYTEYRGFWLPTRFNNEGPISEYWACREKCVVMDLSALRKFEVLGPDAEALLQYCMTRDIRKLAVGQVVYTAMCYPNGGMIDDGTVFRLGQNNFRWICGDDYSGIWLREQAQKMGYDVWVRSSTDQMHNIAVQGPSSRDLLKEIIWTPPGQPALGELEWFRFCVGRIGHFEGVPVVVSRTGYTGELGYEVFCHPRDALVVFDAVWEAGRKHGLKPLGMEALDILRIEAGLIFADYEFNSETDPFEAGIAFTVPLKSKPDDFIGREALVERKEHPRRKLVGLDIDSNDEVNHGDCVHIGRAQIGVVTSSTRSPILGRNIALARVDARSAAVGTEVEIGKLDGHAKRLPAKIVRFAHFDPEKSRPRS
;
A
#
# COMPACT_ATOMS: atom_id res chain seq x y z
N MET A 1 -50.80 -9.56 -37.95
CA MET A 1 -49.51 -8.86 -38.05
C MET A 1 -49.19 -8.28 -36.69
N ASN A 2 -48.38 -8.96 -35.87
CA ASN A 2 -47.82 -8.40 -34.64
C ASN A 2 -46.36 -8.09 -34.94
N ALA A 3 -46.03 -6.81 -35.03
CA ALA A 3 -44.67 -6.34 -35.28
C ALA A 3 -43.78 -6.68 -34.07
N LEU A 4 -42.71 -7.42 -34.31
CA LEU A 4 -41.62 -7.64 -33.37
C LEU A 4 -40.91 -6.29 -33.15
N LEU A 5 -41.08 -5.72 -31.96
CA LEU A 5 -40.28 -4.58 -31.53
C LEU A 5 -38.81 -5.01 -31.38
N PRO A 6 -37.84 -4.15 -31.77
CA PRO A 6 -36.42 -4.46 -31.60
C PRO A 6 -36.08 -4.67 -30.11
N PRO A 7 -35.14 -5.57 -29.78
CA PRO A 7 -34.72 -5.80 -28.40
C PRO A 7 -34.17 -4.50 -27.79
N ARG A 8 -34.51 -4.25 -26.51
CA ARG A 8 -33.94 -3.14 -25.75
C ARG A 8 -32.41 -3.28 -25.72
N PRO A 9 -31.64 -2.19 -25.91
CA PRO A 9 -30.20 -2.24 -25.82
C PRO A 9 -29.78 -2.77 -24.45
N SER A 10 -28.79 -3.67 -24.45
CA SER A 10 -28.18 -4.23 -23.25
C SER A 10 -27.66 -3.09 -22.39
N ARG A 11 -28.12 -2.98 -21.14
CA ARG A 11 -27.48 -2.11 -20.15
C ARG A 11 -26.14 -2.76 -19.79
N ILE A 12 -25.03 -2.17 -20.24
CA ILE A 12 -23.70 -2.57 -19.77
C ILE A 12 -23.61 -2.16 -18.30
N LEU A 13 -23.74 -3.13 -17.39
CA LEU A 13 -23.41 -2.93 -15.98
C LEU A 13 -21.89 -3.02 -15.87
N ARG A 14 -21.21 -1.88 -15.97
CA ARG A 14 -19.81 -1.79 -15.54
C ARG A 14 -19.82 -1.94 -14.01
N PRO A 15 -18.96 -2.76 -13.38
CA PRO A 15 -18.73 -2.67 -11.94
C PRO A 15 -18.14 -1.28 -11.67
N GLY A 16 -19.00 -0.30 -11.41
CA GLY A 16 -18.56 1.00 -10.95
C GLY A 16 -17.99 0.85 -9.56
N ILE A 17 -16.94 1.63 -9.26
CA ILE A 17 -16.61 2.02 -7.89
C ILE A 17 -17.94 2.42 -7.25
N ARG A 18 -18.41 1.68 -6.25
CA ARG A 18 -19.70 1.98 -5.61
C ARG A 18 -19.57 3.30 -4.89
N THR A 19 -19.91 4.40 -5.57
CA THR A 19 -20.29 5.63 -4.88
C THR A 19 -21.42 5.27 -3.92
N LEU A 20 -21.31 5.71 -2.66
CA LEU A 20 -22.34 5.47 -1.66
C LEU A 20 -23.68 6.00 -2.20
N PRO A 21 -24.83 5.35 -1.89
CA PRO A 21 -26.14 5.87 -2.25
C PRO A 21 -26.29 7.34 -1.84
N LEU A 22 -27.03 8.12 -2.63
CA LEU A 22 -27.27 9.54 -2.35
C LEU A 22 -27.77 9.72 -0.90
N GLY A 23 -27.09 10.59 -0.15
CA GLY A 23 -27.38 10.86 1.26
C GLY A 23 -26.79 9.88 2.26
N LEU A 24 -25.97 8.91 1.84
CA LEU A 24 -25.21 8.05 2.74
C LEU A 24 -23.74 8.50 2.79
N GLU A 25 -23.29 8.88 3.96
CA GLU A 25 -21.90 9.21 4.27
C GLU A 25 -21.24 8.04 5.00
N ARG A 26 -19.93 7.86 4.81
CA ARG A 26 -19.10 6.89 5.53
C ARG A 26 -17.88 7.60 6.10
N TYR A 27 -17.57 7.29 7.35
CA TYR A 27 -16.39 7.78 8.06
C TYR A 27 -15.67 6.61 8.74
N ALA A 28 -14.34 6.71 8.85
CA ALA A 28 -13.53 5.77 9.63
C ALA A 28 -13.08 6.45 10.93
N VAL A 29 -13.36 5.82 12.07
CA VAL A 29 -12.84 6.24 13.39
C VAL A 29 -11.63 5.38 13.70
N LYS A 30 -10.44 5.99 13.74
CA LYS A 30 -9.19 5.28 13.97
C LYS A 30 -9.12 4.66 15.36
N GLY A 31 -8.66 3.41 15.44
CA GLY A 31 -8.40 2.74 16.71
C GLY A 31 -7.43 3.55 17.57
N GLY A 32 -7.77 3.78 18.84
CA GLY A 32 -7.05 4.69 19.74
C GLY A 32 -7.36 6.18 19.54
N GLY A 33 -8.26 6.53 18.62
CA GLY A 33 -8.59 7.91 18.24
C GLY A 33 -10.07 8.26 18.39
N SER A 34 -10.44 9.45 17.92
CA SER A 34 -11.84 9.90 17.84
C SER A 34 -12.09 10.79 16.63
N LEU A 35 -13.32 10.76 16.13
CA LEU A 35 -13.84 11.58 15.05
C LEU A 35 -15.00 12.43 15.57
N THR A 36 -15.16 13.63 15.04
CA THR A 36 -16.27 14.53 15.35
C THR A 36 -16.98 14.94 14.06
N VAL A 37 -18.31 14.77 13.99
CA VAL A 37 -19.12 15.08 12.80
C VAL A 37 -20.45 15.75 13.18
N PRO A 38 -20.97 16.69 12.37
CA PRO A 38 -22.29 17.27 12.58
C PRO A 38 -23.40 16.28 12.22
N ILE A 39 -24.44 16.23 13.06
CA ILE A 39 -25.63 15.39 12.89
C ILE A 39 -26.90 16.22 13.05
N TYR A 40 -27.93 15.91 12.25
CA TYR A 40 -29.17 16.67 12.21
C TYR A 40 -30.37 15.82 12.62
N ALA A 41 -31.43 16.46 13.12
CA ALA A 41 -32.66 15.78 13.48
C ALA A 41 -33.20 14.93 12.30
N GLY A 42 -33.46 13.65 12.57
CA GLY A 42 -33.89 12.65 11.61
C GLY A 42 -32.77 11.82 10.97
N ASP A 43 -31.50 12.25 11.05
CA ASP A 43 -30.38 11.46 10.51
C ASP A 43 -30.34 10.07 11.16
N HIS A 44 -29.98 9.06 10.35
CA HIS A 44 -29.81 7.69 10.82
C HIS A 44 -28.34 7.33 10.84
N ILE A 45 -27.83 7.05 12.04
CA ILE A 45 -26.44 6.68 12.30
C ILE A 45 -26.33 5.16 12.40
N ARG A 46 -25.32 4.58 11.77
CA ARG A 46 -24.94 3.17 11.94
C ARG A 46 -23.45 3.09 12.19
N ILE A 47 -23.04 2.48 13.30
CA ILE A 47 -21.62 2.25 13.62
C ILE A 47 -21.35 0.75 13.53
N ILE A 48 -20.20 0.37 13.00
CA ILE A 48 -19.79 -1.02 12.79
C ILE A 48 -18.41 -1.23 13.42
N ASP A 49 -18.32 -2.21 14.32
CA ASP A 49 -17.05 -2.80 14.74
C ASP A 49 -16.69 -3.94 13.79
N LYS A 50 -15.82 -3.66 12.82
CA LYS A 50 -15.45 -4.62 11.77
C LYS A 50 -14.61 -5.79 12.25
N GLU A 51 -13.89 -5.64 13.36
CA GLU A 51 -12.90 -6.64 13.80
C GLU A 51 -13.30 -7.31 15.12
N GLY A 52 -14.30 -6.76 15.81
CA GLY A 52 -14.81 -7.24 17.08
C GLY A 52 -13.99 -6.72 18.26
N LEU A 53 -14.61 -6.75 19.44
CA LEU A 53 -14.06 -6.28 20.73
C LEU A 53 -13.65 -4.79 20.79
N GLN A 54 -13.84 -4.01 19.73
CA GLN A 54 -13.58 -2.58 19.76
C GLN A 54 -14.77 -1.85 20.35
N VAL A 55 -14.54 -1.28 21.52
CA VAL A 55 -15.49 -0.37 22.15
C VAL A 55 -15.66 0.88 21.28
N ALA A 56 -16.88 1.37 21.16
CA ALA A 56 -17.18 2.71 20.67
C ALA A 56 -17.78 3.57 21.78
N GLU A 57 -17.26 4.78 21.97
CA GLU A 57 -17.79 5.79 22.88
C GLU A 57 -18.39 6.93 22.07
N LEU A 58 -19.70 7.16 22.22
CA LEU A 58 -20.45 8.19 21.51
C LEU A 58 -20.85 9.30 22.47
N THR A 59 -20.46 10.53 22.15
CA THR A 59 -20.86 11.74 22.87
C THR A 59 -21.53 12.68 21.88
N ALA A 60 -22.83 12.93 22.05
CA ALA A 60 -23.56 13.92 21.25
C ALA A 60 -23.76 15.19 22.08
N ALA A 61 -23.37 16.35 21.55
CA ALA A 61 -23.49 17.64 22.23
C ALA A 61 -24.31 18.64 21.40
N ALA A 62 -25.26 19.31 22.04
CA ALA A 62 -26.03 20.38 21.41
C ALA A 62 -25.19 21.66 21.27
N SER A 63 -25.74 22.68 20.60
CA SER A 63 -25.06 23.97 20.37
C SER A 63 -24.70 24.74 21.65
N ASP A 64 -25.30 24.39 22.79
CA ASP A 64 -24.95 24.92 24.12
C ASP A 64 -23.74 24.22 24.76
N GLY A 65 -23.13 23.26 24.06
CA GLY A 65 -21.97 22.49 24.51
C GLY A 65 -22.30 21.37 25.50
N ARG A 66 -23.57 21.14 25.85
CA ARG A 66 -23.95 20.08 26.79
C ARG A 66 -24.13 18.73 26.08
N ALA A 67 -23.41 17.72 26.58
CA ALA A 67 -23.53 16.35 26.10
C ALA A 67 -24.82 15.68 26.63
N ASP A 68 -25.54 14.97 25.76
CA ASP A 68 -26.81 14.33 26.10
C ASP A 68 -27.14 13.19 25.12
N THR A 69 -27.12 11.94 25.58
CA THR A 69 -27.36 10.75 24.74
C THR A 69 -28.80 10.65 24.22
N ARG A 70 -29.76 11.38 24.79
CA ARG A 70 -31.15 11.43 24.26
C ARG A 70 -31.20 12.08 22.87
N ILE A 71 -30.16 12.83 22.49
CA ILE A 71 -29.95 13.28 21.10
C ILE A 71 -29.94 12.10 20.13
N LEU A 72 -29.38 10.96 20.52
CA LEU A 72 -29.28 9.75 19.70
C LEU A 72 -30.50 8.83 19.86
N GLY A 73 -31.55 9.29 20.54
CA GLY A 73 -32.73 8.48 20.84
C GLY A 73 -32.52 7.45 21.96
N VAL A 74 -31.43 7.56 22.73
CA VAL A 74 -31.12 6.64 23.84
C VAL A 74 -31.51 7.27 25.18
N PRO A 75 -32.45 6.65 25.95
CA PRO A 75 -32.86 7.16 27.25
C PRO A 75 -31.82 6.82 28.31
N SER A 76 -30.80 7.67 28.44
CA SER A 76 -29.74 7.56 29.46
C SER A 76 -29.41 8.95 30.02
N ASP A 77 -29.06 9.00 31.30
CA ASP A 77 -28.59 10.21 32.00
C ASP A 77 -27.07 10.38 31.90
N GLU A 78 -26.36 9.39 31.34
CA GLU A 78 -24.92 9.46 31.10
C GLU A 78 -24.60 10.36 29.90
N PRO A 79 -23.53 11.19 29.96
CA PRO A 79 -23.17 12.08 28.86
C PRO A 79 -22.56 11.35 27.66
N THR A 80 -22.10 10.11 27.84
CA THR A 80 -21.46 9.28 26.81
C THR A 80 -22.09 7.91 26.79
N LEU A 81 -22.45 7.45 25.59
CA LEU A 81 -22.95 6.11 25.34
C LEU A 81 -21.80 5.21 24.92
N ARG A 82 -21.64 4.08 25.60
CA ARG A 82 -20.67 3.04 25.22
C ARG A 82 -21.40 1.90 24.51
N VAL A 83 -20.96 1.55 23.31
CA VAL A 83 -21.43 0.36 22.57
C VAL A 83 -20.27 -0.56 22.22
N PHE A 84 -20.59 -1.84 21.95
CA PHE A 84 -19.63 -2.92 21.66
C PHE A 84 -18.67 -3.22 22.82
N GLY A 85 -17.59 -3.96 22.50
CA GLY A 85 -16.51 -4.33 23.44
C GLY A 85 -16.56 -5.78 23.93
N THR A 86 -17.62 -6.52 23.60
CA THR A 86 -17.78 -7.95 23.92
C THR A 86 -18.32 -8.79 22.77
N GLY A 87 -18.70 -8.17 21.65
CA GLY A 87 -19.28 -8.87 20.51
C GLY A 87 -18.27 -9.37 19.47
N LEU A 88 -18.81 -10.01 18.43
CA LEU A 88 -18.06 -10.58 17.31
C LEU A 88 -17.73 -9.51 16.26
N SER A 89 -16.83 -9.88 15.34
CA SER A 89 -16.56 -9.11 14.13
C SER A 89 -17.84 -8.77 13.36
N GLY A 90 -18.02 -7.51 13.00
CA GLY A 90 -19.17 -7.01 12.25
C GLY A 90 -20.37 -6.64 13.13
N GLU A 91 -20.19 -6.47 14.45
CA GLU A 91 -21.24 -5.96 15.34
C GLU A 91 -21.63 -4.53 14.96
N GLU A 92 -22.92 -4.21 15.00
CA GLU A 92 -23.45 -2.92 14.54
C GLU A 92 -24.39 -2.31 15.57
N ALA A 93 -24.38 -0.98 15.66
CA ALA A 93 -25.27 -0.20 16.49
C ALA A 93 -25.90 0.92 15.65
N GLU A 94 -27.22 1.07 15.74
CA GLU A 94 -27.98 2.03 14.96
C GLU A 94 -28.73 3.03 15.86
N PHE A 95 -28.77 4.29 15.43
CA PHE A 95 -29.39 5.38 16.17
C PHE A 95 -30.14 6.34 15.24
N THR A 96 -31.24 6.90 15.72
CA THR A 96 -31.97 7.97 15.02
C THR A 96 -31.81 9.28 15.80
N VAL A 97 -31.26 10.28 15.14
CA VAL A 97 -30.97 11.58 15.73
C VAL A 97 -32.28 12.35 15.99
N GLN A 98 -32.47 12.81 17.23
CA GLN A 98 -33.70 13.49 17.68
C GLN A 98 -33.61 15.02 17.56
N ARG A 99 -32.40 15.58 17.59
CA ARG A 99 -32.14 17.02 17.50
C ARG A 99 -30.74 17.28 16.95
N ASP A 100 -30.56 18.46 16.38
CA ASP A 100 -29.28 18.89 15.80
C ASP A 100 -28.19 18.94 16.87
N ALA A 101 -27.02 18.40 16.54
CA ALA A 101 -25.90 18.25 17.45
C ALA A 101 -24.59 18.00 16.71
N VAL A 102 -23.50 17.98 17.48
CA VAL A 102 -22.21 17.44 17.05
C VAL A 102 -22.02 16.08 17.73
N LEU A 103 -21.74 15.05 16.93
CA LEU A 103 -21.43 13.70 17.40
C LEU A 103 -19.93 13.48 17.41
N ARG A 104 -19.37 13.19 18.59
CA ARG A 104 -18.04 12.62 18.73
C ARG A 104 -18.16 11.10 18.89
N VAL A 105 -17.44 10.36 18.05
CA VAL A 105 -17.28 8.91 18.16
C VAL A 105 -15.81 8.62 18.45
N ALA A 106 -15.52 7.93 19.55
CA ALA A 106 -14.17 7.49 19.91
C ALA A 106 -14.07 5.96 19.86
N ALA A 107 -12.93 5.47 19.37
CA ALA A 107 -12.54 4.07 19.42
C ALA A 107 -11.40 3.93 20.44
N PRO A 108 -11.68 3.93 21.76
CA PRO A 108 -10.63 3.93 22.78
C PRO A 108 -9.74 2.68 22.66
N GLY A 109 -8.45 2.86 22.89
CA GLY A 109 -7.46 1.80 22.83
C GLY A 109 -6.14 2.22 23.49
N GLY A 110 -5.54 1.30 24.27
CA GLY A 110 -4.28 1.51 24.97
C GLY A 110 -3.10 0.81 24.29
N VAL A 111 -2.02 0.57 25.06
CA VAL A 111 -0.95 -0.34 24.61
C VAL A 111 -1.58 -1.73 24.43
N MET A 112 -1.32 -2.38 23.30
CA MET A 112 -1.69 -3.78 23.14
C MET A 112 -1.01 -4.63 24.22
N ASP A 113 -1.80 -5.36 24.99
CA ASP A 113 -1.36 -6.42 25.88
C ASP A 113 -1.02 -7.65 25.03
N PHE A 114 0.20 -8.16 25.12
CA PHE A 114 0.67 -9.25 24.26
C PHE A 114 0.03 -10.61 24.60
N GLU A 115 -0.49 -10.79 25.82
CA GLU A 115 -1.19 -12.01 26.23
C GLU A 115 -2.65 -11.96 25.74
N ARG A 116 -3.31 -10.82 25.96
CA ARG A 116 -4.71 -10.61 25.58
C ARG A 116 -4.88 -10.27 24.11
N GLN A 117 -3.83 -9.80 23.44
CA GLN A 117 -3.84 -9.37 22.04
C GLN A 117 -4.97 -8.38 21.75
N ASN A 118 -5.22 -7.48 22.71
CA ASN A 118 -6.34 -6.54 22.71
C ASN A 118 -6.03 -5.26 21.91
N THR A 119 -5.64 -5.43 20.64
CA THR A 119 -5.34 -4.32 19.72
C THR A 119 -6.46 -3.28 19.67
N ALA A 120 -6.14 -2.00 19.60
CA ALA A 120 -7.10 -1.00 19.12
C ALA A 120 -7.37 -1.21 17.61
N THR A 121 -8.63 -1.16 17.17
CA THR A 121 -9.02 -1.36 15.76
C THR A 121 -9.98 -0.25 15.31
N ASP A 122 -10.07 -0.02 13.99
CA ASP A 122 -10.90 1.04 13.41
C ASP A 122 -12.40 0.70 13.52
N LEU A 123 -13.25 1.71 13.77
CA LEU A 123 -14.70 1.61 13.61
C LEU A 123 -15.14 2.26 12.29
N GLU A 124 -16.22 1.77 11.70
CA GLU A 124 -16.90 2.46 10.59
C GLU A 124 -18.17 3.15 11.08
N LEU A 125 -18.35 4.41 10.68
CA LEU A 125 -19.53 5.22 10.97
C LEU A 125 -20.22 5.56 9.65
N PHE A 126 -21.48 5.18 9.52
CA PHE A 126 -22.36 5.57 8.43
C PHE A 126 -23.40 6.56 8.93
N ILE A 127 -23.64 7.61 8.15
CA ILE A 127 -24.71 8.58 8.41
C ILE A 127 -25.59 8.65 7.17
N ARG A 128 -26.84 8.20 7.29
CA ARG A 128 -27.87 8.43 6.28
C ARG A 128 -28.62 9.70 6.63
N ARG A 129 -28.46 10.73 5.80
CA ARG A 129 -29.10 12.03 6.01
C ARG A 129 -30.62 11.93 5.82
N ALA A 130 -31.39 12.45 6.78
CA ALA A 130 -32.86 12.51 6.67
C ALA A 130 -33.32 13.49 5.59
N THR A 131 -32.64 14.63 5.50
CA THR A 131 -32.88 15.62 4.46
C THR A 131 -31.77 15.49 3.44
N LEU A 132 -32.10 14.95 2.27
CA LEU A 132 -31.21 14.96 1.12
C LEU A 132 -31.06 16.41 0.66
N ILE A 133 -29.87 16.99 0.84
CA ILE A 133 -29.50 18.19 0.11
C ILE A 133 -29.38 17.73 -1.35
N ASN A 134 -30.29 18.18 -2.22
CA ASN A 134 -30.27 17.81 -3.63
C ASN A 134 -28.98 18.31 -4.26
N TYR A 135 -28.05 17.38 -4.48
CA TYR A 135 -26.75 17.75 -5.02
C TYR A 135 -26.80 17.86 -6.56
N LYS A 136 -26.85 19.08 -7.11
CA LYS A 136 -26.44 19.37 -8.50
C LYS A 136 -24.93 19.14 -8.66
N ALA A 137 -24.43 18.90 -9.87
CA ALA A 137 -22.98 18.95 -10.14
C ALA A 137 -22.38 20.24 -9.53
N GLY A 138 -21.33 20.10 -8.72
CA GLY A 138 -20.79 21.22 -7.97
C GLY A 138 -21.58 21.65 -6.71
N SER A 139 -22.32 20.75 -6.07
CA SER A 139 -22.95 21.07 -4.78
C SER A 139 -22.62 20.09 -3.67
N ASN A 140 -21.77 19.08 -3.94
CA ASN A 140 -21.10 18.36 -2.86
C ASN A 140 -20.50 19.38 -1.88
N PRO A 141 -20.70 19.19 -0.57
CA PRO A 141 -20.04 20.05 0.41
C PRO A 141 -18.54 19.98 0.14
N LEU A 142 -17.90 21.14 0.05
CA LEU A 142 -16.46 21.20 -0.15
C LEU A 142 -15.78 20.43 0.99
N PRO A 143 -14.81 19.55 0.71
CA PRO A 143 -14.06 18.88 1.75
C PRO A 143 -13.46 19.91 2.72
N ASP A 144 -13.33 19.56 3.99
CA ASP A 144 -12.65 20.43 4.95
C ASP A 144 -11.22 20.74 4.46
N PRO A 145 -10.76 21.99 4.63
CA PRO A 145 -9.41 22.34 4.22
C PRO A 145 -8.38 21.65 5.13
N LEU A 146 -7.20 21.33 4.58
CA LEU A 146 -6.16 20.63 5.34
C LEU A 146 -5.66 21.49 6.52
N ARG A 147 -5.68 22.82 6.34
CA ARG A 147 -5.40 23.90 7.30
C ARG A 147 -6.20 25.13 6.90
N ASP A 148 -6.08 26.25 7.60
CA ASP A 148 -6.69 27.50 7.17
C ASP A 148 -6.09 27.95 5.81
N PRO A 149 -6.90 28.08 4.74
CA PRO A 149 -6.40 28.43 3.43
C PRO A 149 -6.10 29.93 3.32
N LEU A 150 -5.04 30.29 2.61
CA LEU A 150 -4.75 31.67 2.19
C LEU A 150 -5.68 32.12 1.07
N GLN A 151 -5.95 31.21 0.12
CA GLN A 151 -6.87 31.41 -0.99
C GLN A 151 -7.68 30.11 -1.18
N GLU A 152 -8.96 30.24 -1.50
CA GLU A 152 -9.82 29.14 -1.95
C GLU A 152 -10.46 29.56 -3.27
N MET A 153 -10.19 28.81 -4.33
CA MET A 153 -10.60 29.11 -5.69
C MET A 153 -11.31 27.92 -6.27
N ARG A 154 -12.52 28.14 -6.78
CA ARG A 154 -13.33 27.11 -7.41
C ARG A 154 -13.32 27.31 -8.91
N ILE A 155 -12.59 26.45 -9.59
CA ILE A 155 -12.44 26.46 -11.05
C ILE A 155 -13.62 25.71 -11.64
N ARG A 156 -14.52 26.47 -12.26
CA ARG A 156 -15.74 25.92 -12.84
C ARG A 156 -15.40 24.95 -13.97
N ALA A 157 -16.22 23.91 -14.13
CA ALA A 157 -16.17 23.00 -15.26
C ALA A 157 -15.96 23.77 -16.57
N ALA A 158 -15.07 23.27 -17.42
CA ALA A 158 -14.73 23.87 -18.71
C ALA A 158 -14.10 25.28 -18.62
N THR A 159 -13.49 25.66 -17.50
CA THR A 159 -12.77 26.94 -17.34
C THR A 159 -11.35 26.74 -16.81
N ALA A 160 -10.56 27.82 -16.74
CA ALA A 160 -9.27 27.83 -16.06
C ALA A 160 -9.10 29.13 -15.28
N GLN A 161 -8.27 29.10 -14.25
CA GLN A 161 -7.96 30.26 -13.43
C GLN A 161 -6.46 30.31 -13.11
N ALA A 162 -5.88 31.51 -13.24
CA ALA A 162 -4.51 31.78 -12.86
C ALA A 162 -4.44 32.49 -11.50
N PHE A 163 -3.40 32.21 -10.72
CA PHE A 163 -3.22 32.68 -9.36
C PHE A 163 -1.73 32.76 -9.00
N THR A 164 -1.41 33.48 -7.92
CA THR A 164 -0.02 33.64 -7.45
C THR A 164 0.19 32.92 -6.13
N VAL A 165 1.42 32.43 -5.94
CA VAL A 165 1.85 31.67 -4.76
C VAL A 165 3.29 32.06 -4.44
N ARG A 166 3.61 32.27 -3.16
CA ARG A 166 4.97 32.61 -2.72
C ARG A 166 5.81 31.37 -2.49
N ALA A 167 7.13 31.52 -2.58
CA ALA A 167 8.07 30.46 -2.26
C ALA A 167 7.79 29.89 -0.85
N GLY A 168 7.67 28.58 -0.76
CA GLY A 168 7.40 27.85 0.47
C GLY A 168 5.91 27.62 0.79
N GLU A 169 4.98 28.35 0.16
CA GLU A 169 3.54 28.10 0.26
C GLU A 169 3.16 26.78 -0.43
N TYR A 170 2.01 26.24 -0.04
CA TYR A 170 1.48 25.01 -0.60
C TYR A 170 0.32 25.28 -1.53
N ILE A 171 0.13 24.41 -2.53
CA ILE A 171 -0.96 24.43 -3.50
C ILE A 171 -1.63 23.07 -3.44
N GLN A 172 -2.90 23.03 -3.03
CA GLN A 172 -3.72 21.84 -3.10
C GLN A 172 -4.65 21.96 -4.31
N ILE A 173 -4.56 21.00 -5.22
CA ILE A 173 -5.49 20.84 -6.35
C ILE A 173 -6.33 19.61 -6.07
N LEU A 174 -7.64 19.80 -5.95
CA LEU A 174 -8.59 18.80 -5.44
C LEU A 174 -9.72 18.59 -6.44
N ASP A 175 -10.01 17.31 -6.69
CA ASP A 175 -11.18 16.87 -7.42
C ASP A 175 -12.36 16.73 -6.46
N ILE A 176 -13.36 17.61 -6.58
CA ILE A 176 -14.50 17.68 -5.65
C ILE A 176 -15.43 16.48 -5.85
N ASP A 177 -15.70 16.14 -7.10
CA ASP A 177 -16.77 15.22 -7.49
C ASP A 177 -16.24 13.85 -7.95
N GLY A 178 -14.91 13.70 -8.06
CA GLY A 178 -14.26 12.53 -8.61
C GLY A 178 -14.29 12.53 -10.13
N ARG A 179 -13.36 11.79 -10.71
CA ARG A 179 -13.18 11.60 -12.15
C ARG A 179 -12.94 12.88 -12.95
N GLN A 180 -12.70 14.03 -12.32
CA GLN A 180 -12.39 15.27 -13.02
C GLN A 180 -10.89 15.41 -13.22
N MET A 181 -10.49 15.62 -14.47
CA MET A 181 -9.10 15.85 -14.85
C MET A 181 -8.76 17.33 -14.78
N THR A 182 -7.49 17.64 -14.52
CA THR A 182 -7.04 19.02 -14.42
C THR A 182 -5.62 19.18 -14.92
N ASP A 183 -5.44 20.13 -15.85
CA ASP A 183 -4.09 20.54 -16.24
C ASP A 183 -3.56 21.56 -15.23
N PHE A 184 -2.28 21.42 -14.87
CA PHE A 184 -1.55 22.37 -14.03
C PHE A 184 -0.27 22.85 -14.73
N GLN A 185 -0.06 24.16 -14.68
CA GLN A 185 1.11 24.83 -15.25
C GLN A 185 1.53 26.00 -14.34
N CYS A 186 2.83 26.30 -14.27
CA CYS A 186 3.35 27.39 -13.46
C CYS A 186 4.64 27.99 -14.03
N PHE A 187 4.95 29.20 -13.60
CA PHE A 187 6.09 29.99 -14.02
C PHE A 187 6.75 30.62 -12.79
N SER A 188 8.08 30.78 -12.82
CA SER A 188 8.74 31.67 -11.87
C SER A 188 8.23 33.11 -12.08
N ALA A 189 7.64 33.70 -11.04
CA ALA A 189 7.07 35.04 -11.10
C ALA A 189 8.14 36.08 -11.46
N GLU A 190 9.34 35.96 -10.87
CA GLU A 190 10.48 36.84 -11.15
C GLU A 190 10.92 36.77 -12.63
N LYS A 191 10.93 35.58 -13.22
CA LYS A 191 11.27 35.41 -14.65
C LYS A 191 10.18 35.99 -15.54
N LEU A 192 8.92 35.77 -15.18
CA LEU A 192 7.79 36.27 -15.95
C LEU A 192 7.74 37.81 -15.96
N GLU A 193 8.04 38.46 -14.84
CA GLU A 193 8.19 39.93 -14.76
C GLU A 193 9.27 40.47 -15.71
N LYS A 194 10.30 39.67 -15.99
CA LYS A 194 11.38 39.99 -16.95
C LYS A 194 11.05 39.59 -18.38
N GLY A 195 9.84 39.10 -18.65
CA GLY A 195 9.42 38.61 -19.97
C GLY A 195 10.00 37.25 -20.36
N ILE A 196 10.48 36.46 -19.38
CA ILE A 196 11.05 35.12 -19.60
C ILE A 196 9.98 34.07 -19.25
N GLU A 197 9.37 33.48 -20.27
CA GLU A 197 8.27 32.51 -20.11
C GLU A 197 8.74 31.05 -19.95
N HIS A 198 9.67 30.81 -19.02
CA HIS A 198 10.09 29.46 -18.68
C HIS A 198 9.03 28.79 -17.80
N ALA A 199 8.03 28.20 -18.46
CA ALA A 199 6.98 27.41 -17.83
C ALA A 199 7.54 26.08 -17.31
N LEU A 200 6.79 25.42 -16.41
CA LEU A 200 7.00 24.01 -16.07
C LEU A 200 7.02 23.18 -17.34
N ASP A 201 8.09 22.40 -17.49
CA ASP A 201 8.35 21.55 -18.64
C ASP A 201 8.30 20.09 -18.19
N ALA A 202 7.31 19.37 -18.72
CA ALA A 202 7.11 17.98 -18.34
C ALA A 202 8.27 17.11 -18.84
N THR A 203 8.87 17.45 -19.98
CA THR A 203 9.98 16.70 -20.59
C THR A 203 11.26 16.82 -19.77
N VAL A 204 11.63 18.02 -19.34
CA VAL A 204 12.74 18.24 -18.40
C VAL A 204 12.46 17.54 -17.08
N THR A 205 11.23 17.64 -16.57
CA THR A 205 10.84 16.94 -15.34
C THR A 205 11.04 15.43 -15.44
N ARG A 206 10.58 14.78 -16.51
CA ARG A 206 10.78 13.34 -16.73
C ARG A 206 12.26 12.98 -16.87
N THR A 207 13.03 13.84 -17.55
CA THR A 207 14.46 13.65 -17.77
C THR A 207 15.24 13.68 -16.45
N LEU A 208 14.96 14.64 -15.58
CA LEU A 208 15.69 14.82 -14.32
C LEU A 208 15.24 13.89 -13.21
N THR A 209 13.97 13.49 -13.21
CA THR A 209 13.44 12.57 -12.20
C THR A 209 13.61 11.10 -12.57
N HIS A 210 13.92 10.81 -13.84
CA HIS A 210 13.87 9.46 -14.42
C HIS A 210 12.52 8.76 -14.17
N ARG A 211 11.43 9.53 -14.13
CA ARG A 211 10.07 9.03 -13.93
C ARG A 211 9.11 9.73 -14.86
N ALA A 212 7.99 9.06 -15.19
CA ALA A 212 6.94 9.68 -16.00
C ALA A 212 6.33 10.90 -15.30
N LEU A 213 6.28 10.90 -13.97
CA LEU A 213 5.70 11.95 -13.13
C LEU A 213 6.54 12.15 -11.86
N PRO A 214 6.57 13.38 -11.33
CA PRO A 214 7.07 13.62 -9.99
C PRO A 214 6.13 12.97 -8.96
N VAL A 215 6.68 12.35 -7.93
CA VAL A 215 5.92 11.70 -6.85
C VAL A 215 6.51 12.06 -5.48
N PRO A 216 5.72 12.05 -4.39
CA PRO A 216 6.25 12.28 -3.05
C PRO A 216 7.47 11.39 -2.75
N GLY A 217 8.55 12.00 -2.25
CA GLY A 217 9.81 11.31 -1.97
C GLY A 217 11.02 11.98 -2.63
N LEU A 218 11.98 11.19 -3.10
CA LEU A 218 13.18 11.70 -3.79
C LEU A 218 12.89 12.36 -5.16
N PRO A 219 12.07 11.76 -6.06
CA PRO A 219 11.78 12.31 -7.37
C PRO A 219 10.56 13.24 -7.35
N SER A 220 10.49 14.15 -6.37
CA SER A 220 9.29 14.94 -6.07
C SER A 220 9.17 16.26 -6.83
N LYS A 221 10.21 16.70 -7.53
CA LYS A 221 10.23 18.06 -8.12
C LYS A 221 9.78 18.07 -9.58
N ALA A 222 9.08 19.13 -9.95
CA ALA A 222 8.86 19.51 -11.34
C ALA A 222 9.68 20.76 -11.68
N PHE A 223 10.14 20.83 -12.92
CA PHE A 223 11.17 21.76 -13.36
C PHE A 223 10.71 22.58 -14.56
N ALA A 224 11.25 23.78 -14.69
CA ALA A 224 11.14 24.60 -15.90
C ALA A 224 12.09 24.10 -17.00
N PHE A 225 11.94 24.64 -18.22
CA PHE A 225 12.81 24.35 -19.36
C PHE A 225 14.31 24.55 -19.09
N ASP A 226 14.66 25.53 -18.24
CA ASP A 226 16.04 25.82 -17.83
C ASP A 226 16.47 25.11 -16.54
N PHE A 227 15.82 23.99 -16.21
CA PHE A 227 16.16 23.11 -15.10
C PHE A 227 15.96 23.74 -13.71
N GLU A 228 15.32 24.92 -13.62
CA GLU A 228 14.90 25.50 -12.34
C GLU A 228 13.76 24.66 -11.73
N PRO A 229 13.88 24.21 -10.47
CA PRO A 229 12.79 23.53 -9.80
C PRO A 229 11.70 24.53 -9.38
N LEU A 230 10.46 24.32 -9.84
CA LEU A 230 9.33 25.23 -9.58
C LEU A 230 8.45 24.74 -8.42
N VAL A 231 8.10 23.45 -8.42
CA VAL A 231 7.23 22.85 -7.40
C VAL A 231 7.76 21.50 -6.91
N GLU A 232 7.44 21.14 -5.68
CA GLU A 232 7.67 19.83 -5.08
C GLU A 232 6.33 19.16 -4.76
N VAL A 233 6.09 17.92 -5.21
CA VAL A 233 4.93 17.10 -4.84
C VAL A 233 5.13 16.58 -3.41
N ILE A 234 4.24 16.99 -2.51
CA ILE A 234 4.28 16.65 -1.08
C ILE A 234 3.30 15.53 -0.77
N GLN A 235 2.06 15.63 -1.25
CA GLN A 235 1.06 14.57 -1.09
C GLN A 235 0.37 14.26 -2.41
N ASP A 236 0.04 12.99 -2.62
CA ASP A 236 -0.73 12.52 -3.77
C ASP A 236 -1.71 11.43 -3.30
N THR A 237 -3.01 11.69 -3.45
CA THR A 237 -4.05 10.74 -3.02
C THR A 237 -4.64 9.89 -4.15
N CYS A 238 -4.24 10.15 -5.40
CA CYS A 238 -4.75 9.44 -6.57
C CYS A 238 -3.71 8.44 -7.10
N GLY A 239 -2.44 8.83 -7.19
CA GLY A 239 -1.35 8.01 -7.70
C GLY A 239 -1.37 7.81 -9.23
N ARG A 240 -2.31 8.44 -9.93
CA ARG A 240 -2.51 8.30 -11.38
C ARG A 240 -2.73 9.66 -12.02
N HIS A 241 -1.76 10.06 -12.82
CA HIS A 241 -1.71 11.35 -13.51
C HIS A 241 -1.09 11.15 -14.91
N ASP A 242 -1.01 12.24 -15.67
CA ASP A 242 -0.35 12.33 -16.97
C ASP A 242 0.66 13.48 -16.97
N ALA A 243 1.79 13.27 -17.62
CA ALA A 243 2.76 14.32 -17.92
C ALA A 243 3.48 14.05 -19.24
N PHE A 244 2.80 13.51 -20.25
CA PHE A 244 3.32 13.29 -21.61
C PHE A 244 2.44 13.93 -22.70
N ALA A 245 1.14 14.11 -22.46
CA ALA A 245 0.26 14.83 -23.39
C ALA A 245 0.22 16.33 -23.10
N THR A 246 -0.15 17.12 -24.11
CA THR A 246 -0.52 18.53 -23.91
C THR A 246 -1.94 18.61 -23.36
N ALA A 247 -2.25 19.72 -22.69
CA ALA A 247 -3.62 20.13 -22.42
C ALA A 247 -4.48 20.06 -23.72
N CYS A 248 -5.76 19.70 -23.59
CA CYS A 248 -6.61 19.57 -24.77
C CYS A 248 -6.70 20.89 -25.54
N ASN A 249 -6.82 20.82 -26.87
CA ASN A 249 -6.78 22.00 -27.74
C ASN A 249 -7.81 21.92 -28.87
N ALA A 250 -8.11 23.08 -29.47
CA ALA A 250 -9.10 23.20 -30.54
C ALA A 250 -8.85 22.23 -31.71
N ARG A 251 -7.58 22.05 -32.11
CA ARG A 251 -7.23 21.18 -33.24
C ARG A 251 -7.61 19.72 -32.98
N GLN A 252 -7.40 19.21 -31.76
CA GLN A 252 -7.79 17.85 -31.39
C GLN A 252 -9.30 17.67 -31.52
N TYR A 253 -10.11 18.59 -30.97
CA TYR A 253 -11.56 18.52 -31.05
C TYR A 253 -12.08 18.67 -32.48
N ASP A 254 -11.52 19.60 -33.26
CA ASP A 254 -11.85 19.77 -34.68
C ASP A 254 -11.64 18.47 -35.47
N ASP A 255 -10.49 17.80 -35.27
CA ASP A 255 -10.14 16.56 -35.95
C ASP A 255 -11.01 15.36 -35.51
N MET A 256 -11.56 15.39 -34.30
CA MET A 256 -12.54 14.43 -33.81
C MET A 256 -13.98 14.73 -34.27
N GLY A 257 -14.20 15.85 -34.96
CA GLY A 257 -15.51 16.26 -35.48
C GLY A 257 -16.34 17.14 -34.53
N TYR A 258 -15.70 17.77 -33.54
CA TYR A 258 -16.32 18.66 -32.56
C TYR A 258 -15.82 20.11 -32.70
N PRO A 259 -16.09 20.78 -33.84
CA PRO A 259 -15.57 22.12 -34.07
C PRO A 259 -16.13 23.15 -33.08
N GLY A 260 -15.23 23.97 -32.53
CA GLY A 260 -15.59 25.00 -31.55
C GLY A 260 -15.82 24.49 -30.12
N HIS A 261 -15.48 23.23 -29.84
CA HIS A 261 -15.50 22.69 -28.49
C HIS A 261 -14.55 23.47 -27.56
N ILE A 262 -15.00 23.71 -26.32
CA ILE A 262 -14.18 24.38 -25.30
C ILE A 262 -12.97 23.49 -24.98
N ASN A 263 -11.81 24.08 -24.74
CA ASN A 263 -10.58 23.32 -24.49
C ASN A 263 -9.69 24.01 -23.45
N CYS A 264 -8.87 23.22 -22.77
CA CYS A 264 -7.97 23.69 -21.72
C CYS A 264 -6.93 24.69 -22.24
N THR A 265 -6.43 24.50 -23.47
CA THR A 265 -5.40 25.37 -24.04
C THR A 265 -5.88 26.80 -24.21
N ASP A 266 -7.07 26.98 -24.79
CA ASP A 266 -7.67 28.31 -24.95
C ASP A 266 -8.06 28.90 -23.60
N ASN A 267 -8.56 28.09 -22.68
CA ASN A 267 -8.83 28.52 -21.31
C ASN A 267 -7.56 29.03 -20.60
N PHE A 268 -6.42 28.35 -20.77
CA PHE A 268 -5.12 28.82 -20.25
C PHE A 268 -4.69 30.13 -20.89
N ASN A 269 -4.82 30.25 -22.22
CA ASN A 269 -4.51 31.49 -22.94
C ASN A 269 -5.32 32.68 -22.40
N HIS A 270 -6.59 32.47 -22.04
CA HIS A 270 -7.43 33.51 -21.44
C HIS A 270 -7.07 33.80 -19.99
N ALA A 271 -6.81 32.77 -19.19
CA ALA A 271 -6.49 32.90 -17.76
C ALA A 271 -5.12 33.58 -17.54
N LEU A 272 -4.15 33.36 -18.44
CA LEU A 272 -2.79 33.90 -18.33
C LEU A 272 -2.59 35.25 -19.04
N ASP A 273 -3.56 35.72 -19.84
CA ASP A 273 -3.51 37.02 -20.54
C ASP A 273 -3.20 38.21 -19.59
N PRO A 274 -3.77 38.28 -18.36
CA PRO A 274 -3.44 39.36 -17.42
C PRO A 274 -1.98 39.38 -16.94
N TYR A 275 -1.26 38.27 -17.09
CA TYR A 275 0.15 38.13 -16.71
C TYR A 275 1.09 38.33 -17.90
N GLY A 276 0.58 38.74 -19.06
CA GLY A 276 1.38 39.02 -20.25
C GLY A 276 1.99 37.79 -20.93
N VAL A 277 1.51 36.60 -20.60
CA VAL A 277 1.99 35.34 -21.18
C VAL A 277 1.47 35.18 -22.61
N ALA A 278 2.36 34.86 -23.55
CA ALA A 278 2.01 34.64 -24.94
C ALA A 278 1.08 33.41 -25.11
N LYS A 279 0.05 33.59 -25.96
CA LYS A 279 -0.91 32.53 -26.29
C LYS A 279 -0.23 31.39 -27.06
N ARG A 280 -0.62 30.14 -26.75
CA ARG A 280 -0.07 28.92 -27.36
C ARG A 280 -1.18 28.08 -27.99
N LYS A 281 -0.83 27.28 -28.99
CA LYS A 281 -1.75 26.32 -29.63
C LYS A 281 -1.89 25.00 -28.88
N GLY A 282 -1.04 24.78 -27.89
CA GLY A 282 -1.05 23.64 -26.98
C GLY A 282 -0.14 23.97 -25.80
N TRP A 283 -0.56 23.57 -24.61
CA TRP A 283 0.21 23.74 -23.38
C TRP A 283 0.73 22.39 -22.92
N GLU A 284 2.04 22.27 -22.68
CA GLU A 284 2.51 21.21 -21.79
C GLU A 284 1.95 21.47 -20.38
N ALA A 285 1.61 20.41 -19.66
CA ALA A 285 1.12 20.51 -18.30
C ALA A 285 1.46 19.24 -17.52
N LEU A 286 1.47 19.34 -16.19
CA LEU A 286 1.20 18.18 -15.36
C LEU A 286 -0.31 18.04 -15.30
N ASN A 287 -0.85 16.98 -15.89
CA ASN A 287 -2.28 16.74 -15.89
C ASN A 287 -2.62 15.77 -14.75
N PHE A 288 -3.16 16.33 -13.67
CA PHE A 288 -3.52 15.54 -12.51
C PHE A 288 -4.85 14.79 -12.73
N PHE A 289 -4.91 13.56 -12.19
CA PHE A 289 -6.05 12.65 -12.23
C PHE A 289 -6.31 11.97 -13.58
N TYR A 290 -5.66 12.42 -14.66
CA TYR A 290 -5.82 11.79 -15.96
C TYR A 290 -5.19 10.40 -16.02
N ASN A 291 -5.99 9.44 -16.48
CA ASN A 291 -5.60 8.05 -16.62
C ASN A 291 -5.22 7.73 -18.08
N SER A 292 -4.10 8.28 -18.53
CA SER A 292 -3.52 7.97 -19.83
C SER A 292 -2.24 7.12 -19.66
N ARG A 293 -1.88 6.32 -20.69
CA ARG A 293 -0.65 5.51 -20.73
C ARG A 293 -0.24 5.18 -22.15
N MET A 294 1.03 4.83 -22.35
CA MET A 294 1.48 4.15 -23.56
C MET A 294 1.27 2.63 -23.39
N ASN A 295 0.66 1.99 -24.39
CA ASN A 295 0.51 0.54 -24.42
C ASN A 295 1.71 -0.15 -25.11
N LEU A 296 1.71 -1.48 -25.18
CA LEU A 296 2.77 -2.29 -25.81
C LEU A 296 2.88 -2.10 -27.35
N HIS A 297 1.97 -1.33 -27.95
CA HIS A 297 1.97 -1.00 -29.37
C HIS A 297 2.34 0.47 -29.62
N ASP A 298 2.98 1.11 -28.63
CA ASP A 298 3.41 2.51 -28.68
C ASP A 298 2.26 3.50 -28.91
N GLN A 299 1.03 3.13 -28.53
CA GLN A 299 -0.14 3.99 -28.62
C GLN A 299 -0.42 4.65 -27.27
N ILE A 300 -0.67 5.97 -27.31
CA ILE A 300 -1.27 6.68 -26.19
C ILE A 300 -2.74 6.26 -26.11
N ILE A 301 -3.12 5.68 -24.97
CA ILE A 301 -4.50 5.35 -24.64
C ILE A 301 -4.89 6.11 -23.38
N SER A 302 -6.14 6.55 -23.32
CA SER A 302 -6.79 7.12 -22.15
C SER A 302 -7.93 6.23 -21.69
N ASP A 303 -8.31 6.36 -20.43
CA ASP A 303 -9.47 5.72 -19.82
C ASP A 303 -9.99 6.65 -18.71
N GLU A 304 -11.11 6.28 -18.10
CA GLU A 304 -11.74 7.07 -17.03
C GLU A 304 -10.73 7.38 -15.90
N ALA A 305 -10.74 8.63 -15.45
CA ALA A 305 -9.90 9.11 -14.36
C ALA A 305 -10.11 8.28 -13.07
N TRP A 306 -9.02 8.03 -12.35
CA TRP A 306 -9.05 7.22 -11.11
C TRP A 306 -9.47 8.01 -9.87
N SER A 307 -9.46 9.34 -9.96
CA SER A 307 -9.79 10.22 -8.84
C SER A 307 -11.19 9.96 -8.32
N ARG A 308 -11.31 10.00 -7.00
CA ARG A 308 -12.55 9.91 -6.24
C ARG A 308 -12.87 11.29 -5.66
N PRO A 309 -14.13 11.53 -5.26
CA PRO A 309 -14.47 12.76 -4.55
C PRO A 309 -13.50 13.02 -3.39
N GLY A 310 -12.88 14.20 -3.38
CA GLY A 310 -11.92 14.62 -2.37
C GLY A 310 -10.47 14.18 -2.62
N ASP A 311 -10.17 13.44 -3.70
CA ASP A 311 -8.77 13.17 -4.05
C ASP A 311 -8.05 14.48 -4.44
N TYR A 312 -6.78 14.58 -4.07
CA TYR A 312 -5.99 15.79 -4.29
C TYR A 312 -4.51 15.50 -4.53
N VAL A 313 -3.84 16.50 -5.11
CA VAL A 313 -2.38 16.62 -5.12
C VAL A 313 -2.01 17.88 -4.34
N LEU A 314 -1.05 17.75 -3.41
CA LEU A 314 -0.51 18.86 -2.64
C LEU A 314 0.92 19.13 -3.10
N LEU A 315 1.15 20.33 -3.61
CA LEU A 315 2.43 20.84 -4.08
C LEU A 315 2.98 21.86 -3.09
N ARG A 316 4.29 22.04 -3.08
CA ARG A 316 4.98 23.16 -2.43
C ARG A 316 5.69 24.00 -3.48
N ALA A 317 5.48 25.31 -3.46
CA ALA A 317 6.19 26.25 -4.32
C ALA A 317 7.66 26.36 -3.87
N LEU A 318 8.60 26.24 -4.80
CA LEU A 318 10.04 26.35 -4.54
C LEU A 318 10.60 27.74 -4.89
N THR A 319 9.86 28.49 -5.71
CA THR A 319 10.08 29.91 -6.02
C THR A 319 8.76 30.66 -5.85
N ASP A 320 8.76 31.99 -6.02
CA ASP A 320 7.51 32.71 -6.24
C ASP A 320 6.95 32.31 -7.61
N LEU A 321 5.66 32.00 -7.67
CA LEU A 321 5.03 31.40 -8.85
C LEU A 321 3.81 32.18 -9.31
N VAL A 322 3.66 32.26 -10.64
CA VAL A 322 2.36 32.42 -11.30
C VAL A 322 1.92 31.03 -11.75
N CYS A 323 0.78 30.57 -11.25
CA CYS A 323 0.21 29.26 -11.52
C CYS A 323 -1.07 29.41 -12.34
N VAL A 324 -1.41 28.38 -13.10
CA VAL A 324 -2.71 28.23 -13.75
C VAL A 324 -3.16 26.78 -13.67
N THR A 325 -4.45 26.58 -13.50
CA THR A 325 -5.05 25.25 -13.58
C THR A 325 -6.44 25.30 -14.19
N SER A 326 -6.83 24.21 -14.86
CA SER A 326 -8.10 24.05 -15.56
C SER A 326 -9.03 23.10 -14.83
N SER A 327 -10.33 23.23 -15.07
CA SER A 327 -11.22 22.07 -15.01
C SER A 327 -11.49 21.63 -16.45
N CYS A 328 -10.98 20.45 -16.81
CA CYS A 328 -11.01 19.94 -18.18
C CYS A 328 -12.45 19.87 -18.73
N PRO A 329 -12.73 20.43 -19.93
CA PRO A 329 -14.05 20.44 -20.54
C PRO A 329 -14.44 19.12 -21.21
N ASP A 330 -13.54 18.14 -21.26
CA ASP A 330 -13.70 16.97 -22.12
C ASP A 330 -14.89 16.09 -21.72
N ASP A 331 -15.90 16.03 -22.59
CA ASP A 331 -17.15 15.27 -22.38
C ASP A 331 -17.46 14.31 -23.55
N ILE A 332 -16.56 14.23 -24.53
CA ILE A 332 -16.71 13.39 -25.73
C ILE A 332 -16.03 12.02 -25.59
N ASP A 333 -15.27 11.83 -24.52
CA ASP A 333 -14.71 10.54 -24.13
C ASP A 333 -14.85 10.28 -22.62
N SER A 334 -14.34 9.13 -22.16
CA SER A 334 -14.49 8.69 -20.79
C SER A 334 -13.58 9.39 -19.78
N GLY A 335 -12.65 10.24 -20.19
CA GLY A 335 -11.63 10.86 -19.34
C GLY A 335 -12.22 11.49 -18.09
N ASN A 336 -13.20 12.39 -18.26
CA ASN A 336 -13.92 13.02 -17.15
C ASN A 336 -15.15 12.21 -16.68
N GLY A 337 -15.20 10.91 -16.97
CA GLY A 337 -16.39 10.08 -16.74
C GLY A 337 -17.64 10.58 -17.49
N TRP A 338 -17.46 11.24 -18.65
CA TRP A 338 -18.52 11.85 -19.47
C TRP A 338 -19.26 13.03 -18.82
N ASN A 339 -18.75 13.58 -17.72
CA ASN A 339 -19.44 14.65 -16.99
C ASN A 339 -18.42 15.59 -16.33
N PRO A 340 -17.96 16.64 -17.04
CA PRO A 340 -17.10 17.66 -16.47
C PRO A 340 -17.70 18.30 -15.22
N THR A 341 -16.90 18.39 -14.16
CA THR A 341 -17.24 18.97 -12.86
C THR A 341 -16.22 20.06 -12.47
N ASP A 342 -16.26 20.55 -11.24
CA ASP A 342 -15.41 21.65 -10.79
C ASP A 342 -14.12 21.12 -10.12
N ILE A 343 -13.03 21.88 -10.25
CA ILE A 343 -11.79 21.67 -9.50
C ILE A 343 -11.69 22.72 -8.39
N LEU A 344 -11.26 22.30 -7.20
CA LEU A 344 -10.97 23.21 -6.09
C LEU A 344 -9.46 23.40 -5.97
N VAL A 345 -9.03 24.65 -5.85
CA VAL A 345 -7.66 25.00 -5.51
C VAL A 345 -7.63 25.71 -4.18
N ARG A 346 -6.77 25.26 -3.28
CA ARG A 346 -6.46 25.93 -2.02
C ARG A 346 -4.98 26.22 -1.92
N THR A 347 -4.62 27.33 -1.31
CA THR A 347 -3.23 27.62 -0.96
C THR A 347 -3.05 27.69 0.55
N TYR A 348 -1.89 27.29 1.04
CA TYR A 348 -1.59 27.28 2.48
C TYR A 348 -0.26 27.96 2.78
N ALA A 349 -0.18 28.57 3.97
CA ALA A 349 1.01 29.25 4.44
C ALA A 349 2.19 28.26 4.65
N PRO A 350 3.45 28.71 4.53
CA PRO A 350 4.61 27.85 4.74
C PRO A 350 4.66 27.20 6.14
N GLU A 351 4.04 27.83 7.13
CA GLU A 351 3.98 27.39 8.53
C GLU A 351 3.05 26.19 8.73
N SER A 352 2.13 25.92 7.79
CA SER A 352 1.15 24.83 7.87
C SER A 352 1.73 23.43 7.93
N LYS A 353 2.97 23.24 7.46
CA LYS A 353 3.79 22.01 7.41
C LYS A 353 3.01 20.70 7.19
N PHE A 354 3.18 20.13 6.00
CA PHE A 354 2.61 18.83 5.64
C PHE A 354 3.71 17.77 5.53
N THR A 355 3.39 16.54 5.97
CA THR A 355 4.26 15.37 5.80
C THR A 355 4.17 14.85 4.37
N ARG A 356 5.27 14.28 3.87
CA ARG A 356 5.27 13.61 2.57
C ARG A 356 4.44 12.34 2.66
N ALA A 357 3.45 12.19 1.78
CA ALA A 357 2.57 11.04 1.84
C ALA A 357 1.97 10.65 0.49
N ILE A 358 1.69 9.38 0.32
CA ILE A 358 0.91 8.84 -0.79
C ILE A 358 -0.36 8.22 -0.19
N ALA A 359 -1.51 8.29 -0.86
CA ALA A 359 -2.66 7.50 -0.42
C ALA A 359 -2.42 6.00 -0.67
N TYR A 360 -2.62 5.22 0.38
CA TYR A 360 -2.74 3.78 0.32
C TYR A 360 -4.19 3.38 0.61
N ARG A 361 -4.73 2.43 -0.15
CA ARG A 361 -6.06 1.87 0.07
C ARG A 361 -5.93 0.38 0.32
N LYS A 362 -6.39 -0.07 1.50
CA LYS A 362 -6.33 -1.48 1.94
C LYS A 362 -7.14 -2.41 1.01
N THR A 363 -8.20 -1.89 0.43
CA THR A 363 -9.02 -2.57 -0.59
C THR A 363 -9.41 -1.57 -1.68
N PRO A 364 -9.84 -2.03 -2.87
CA PRO A 364 -10.33 -1.13 -3.91
C PRO A 364 -11.40 -0.14 -3.41
N ASP A 365 -12.28 -0.55 -2.49
CA ASP A 365 -13.38 0.28 -1.98
C ASP A 365 -13.07 1.02 -0.66
N ALA A 366 -11.86 0.89 -0.11
CA ALA A 366 -11.46 1.56 1.11
C ALA A 366 -11.20 3.05 0.90
N ASP A 367 -11.41 3.85 1.95
CA ASP A 367 -11.01 5.26 2.00
C ASP A 367 -9.48 5.38 1.95
N PRO A 368 -8.93 6.48 1.38
CA PRO A 368 -7.49 6.62 1.28
C PRO A 368 -6.90 6.86 2.66
N GLN A 369 -5.80 6.18 2.95
CA GLN A 369 -5.01 6.40 4.16
C GLN A 369 -3.64 6.90 3.73
N MET A 370 -3.21 8.03 4.27
CA MET A 370 -1.87 8.53 3.98
C MET A 370 -0.82 7.53 4.48
N THR A 371 0.22 7.32 3.68
CA THR A 371 1.40 6.56 4.10
C THR A 371 1.95 7.09 5.41
N GLN A 372 2.42 6.18 6.26
CA GLN A 372 2.92 6.49 7.58
C GLN A 372 4.38 6.06 7.77
N GLU A 373 5.01 6.65 8.78
CA GLU A 373 6.34 6.27 9.23
C GLU A 373 6.23 5.11 10.23
N THR A 374 7.22 4.23 10.24
CA THR A 374 7.33 3.20 11.27
C THR A 374 7.88 3.83 12.56
N GLY A 375 7.66 3.19 13.71
CA GLY A 375 8.33 3.55 14.97
C GLY A 375 9.87 3.50 14.91
N PHE A 376 10.47 2.84 13.91
CA PHE A 376 11.93 2.83 13.69
C PHE A 376 12.40 3.91 12.69
N HIS A 377 11.47 4.62 12.05
CA HIS A 377 11.76 5.55 10.96
C HIS A 377 12.76 6.64 11.37
N GLU A 378 12.64 7.20 12.58
CA GLU A 378 13.55 8.23 13.08
C GLU A 378 15.02 7.79 13.03
N ARG A 379 15.32 6.52 13.37
CA ARG A 379 16.68 5.99 13.38
C ARG A 379 17.17 5.64 11.98
N PHE A 380 16.34 5.01 11.17
CA PHE A 380 16.74 4.65 9.80
C PHE A 380 16.87 5.88 8.89
N SER A 381 16.03 6.91 9.05
CA SER A 381 16.05 8.12 8.23
C SER A 381 17.26 9.00 8.51
N ALA A 382 17.87 8.87 9.70
CA ALA A 382 19.17 9.46 9.99
C ALA A 382 20.31 8.83 9.17
N LEU A 383 20.15 7.60 8.66
CA LEU A 383 21.16 6.84 7.93
C LEU A 383 20.97 6.89 6.41
N THR A 384 19.78 7.28 5.93
CA THR A 384 19.48 7.32 4.48
C THR A 384 18.40 8.33 4.11
N ARG A 385 18.44 8.78 2.85
CA ARG A 385 17.33 9.52 2.21
C ARG A 385 16.58 8.66 1.19
N HIS A 386 17.02 7.43 0.97
CA HIS A 386 16.47 6.51 -0.01
C HIS A 386 15.33 5.70 0.59
N TYR A 387 14.10 6.19 0.37
CA TYR A 387 12.88 5.56 0.83
C TYR A 387 11.96 5.24 -0.34
N THR A 388 11.20 4.16 -0.19
CA THR A 388 10.06 3.83 -1.04
C THR A 388 8.82 3.63 -0.18
N GLU A 389 7.67 3.84 -0.79
CA GLU A 389 6.41 3.35 -0.24
C GLU A 389 6.38 1.83 -0.38
N TYR A 390 5.94 1.15 0.68
CA TYR A 390 5.62 -0.26 0.68
C TYR A 390 4.43 -0.51 1.60
N ARG A 391 3.27 -0.84 1.02
CA ARG A 391 2.04 -1.19 1.74
C ARG A 391 1.66 -0.13 2.78
N GLY A 392 1.64 1.14 2.41
CA GLY A 392 1.27 2.25 3.28
C GLY A 392 2.36 2.71 4.25
N PHE A 393 3.59 2.19 4.17
CA PHE A 393 4.71 2.63 5.02
C PHE A 393 5.90 3.13 4.20
N TRP A 394 6.66 4.08 4.77
CA TRP A 394 7.95 4.50 4.23
C TRP A 394 9.08 3.61 4.72
N LEU A 395 9.69 2.82 3.83
CA LEU A 395 10.81 1.92 4.15
C LEU A 395 12.11 2.27 3.40
N PRO A 396 13.30 2.05 4.01
CA PRO A 396 14.60 2.26 3.37
C PRO A 396 14.84 1.30 2.19
N THR A 397 15.19 1.83 1.01
CA THR A 397 15.60 0.97 -0.12
C THR A 397 17.08 0.60 -0.07
N ARG A 398 17.91 1.52 0.42
CA ARG A 398 19.36 1.37 0.61
C ARG A 398 19.89 2.44 1.56
N PHE A 399 21.11 2.28 2.05
CA PHE A 399 21.76 3.22 2.96
C PHE A 399 22.90 4.00 2.32
N ASN A 400 23.17 5.20 2.85
CA ASN A 400 24.18 6.10 2.29
C ASN A 400 25.60 5.52 2.42
N ASN A 401 26.55 6.09 1.66
CA ASN A 401 27.99 5.83 1.68
C ASN A 401 28.47 4.48 1.11
N GLU A 402 27.80 3.37 1.38
CA GLU A 402 28.34 2.04 1.03
C GLU A 402 27.47 1.23 0.06
N GLY A 403 26.18 1.56 -0.05
CA GLY A 403 25.26 0.94 -1.02
C GLY A 403 24.91 -0.53 -0.74
N PRO A 404 24.00 -1.11 -1.55
CA PRO A 404 23.37 -2.41 -1.27
C PRO A 404 24.37 -3.58 -1.23
N ILE A 405 25.50 -3.48 -1.93
CA ILE A 405 26.53 -4.54 -1.93
C ILE A 405 27.23 -4.66 -0.58
N SER A 406 27.52 -3.54 0.10
CA SER A 406 28.13 -3.59 1.43
C SER A 406 27.17 -4.13 2.49
N GLU A 407 25.89 -3.75 2.37
CA GLU A 407 24.81 -4.25 3.23
C GLU A 407 24.64 -5.78 3.05
N TYR A 408 24.68 -6.25 1.80
CA TYR A 408 24.67 -7.67 1.45
C TYR A 408 25.80 -8.44 2.14
N TRP A 409 27.04 -7.97 2.01
CA TRP A 409 28.20 -8.64 2.63
C TRP A 409 28.12 -8.61 4.17
N ALA A 410 27.63 -7.52 4.75
CA ALA A 410 27.39 -7.47 6.18
C ALA A 410 26.36 -8.53 6.64
N CYS A 411 25.31 -8.78 5.85
CA CYS A 411 24.35 -9.85 6.16
C CYS A 411 24.99 -11.24 6.07
N ARG A 412 25.78 -11.51 5.01
CA ARG A 412 26.43 -12.80 4.78
C ARG A 412 27.54 -13.12 5.78
N GLU A 413 28.30 -12.11 6.22
CA GLU A 413 29.53 -12.32 6.99
C GLU A 413 29.43 -11.91 8.46
N LYS A 414 28.47 -11.04 8.80
CA LYS A 414 28.40 -10.37 10.11
C LYS A 414 26.96 -10.35 10.64
N CYS A 415 26.37 -9.17 10.72
CA CYS A 415 24.99 -8.97 11.13
C CYS A 415 24.43 -7.70 10.49
N VAL A 416 23.12 -7.70 10.25
CA VAL A 416 22.37 -6.54 9.77
C VAL A 416 21.07 -6.35 10.56
N VAL A 417 20.55 -5.12 10.53
CA VAL A 417 19.23 -4.76 11.04
C VAL A 417 18.37 -4.16 9.93
N MET A 418 17.12 -4.61 9.82
CA MET A 418 16.17 -4.17 8.79
C MET A 418 14.80 -3.90 9.39
N ASP A 419 14.11 -2.86 8.92
CA ASP A 419 12.71 -2.61 9.28
C ASP A 419 11.75 -3.50 8.49
N LEU A 420 10.94 -4.31 9.20
CA LEU A 420 9.90 -5.16 8.63
C LEU A 420 8.50 -4.80 9.16
N SER A 421 8.35 -3.61 9.74
CA SER A 421 7.11 -3.18 10.40
C SER A 421 5.91 -3.16 9.46
N ALA A 422 6.14 -2.96 8.16
CA ALA A 422 5.09 -2.93 7.14
C ALA A 422 4.39 -4.29 6.90
N LEU A 423 4.98 -5.43 7.30
CA LEU A 423 4.30 -6.72 7.22
C LEU A 423 3.00 -6.69 8.02
N ARG A 424 1.93 -7.24 7.46
CA ARG A 424 0.63 -7.25 8.12
C ARG A 424 0.61 -8.25 9.23
N LYS A 425 0.05 -7.86 10.36
CA LYS A 425 -0.05 -8.69 11.56
C LYS A 425 -1.51 -8.72 12.01
N PHE A 426 -2.04 -9.92 12.18
CA PHE A 426 -3.40 -10.16 12.63
C PHE A 426 -3.37 -11.09 13.84
N GLU A 427 -3.93 -10.63 14.95
CA GLU A 427 -4.20 -11.44 16.13
C GLU A 427 -5.47 -12.24 15.90
N VAL A 428 -5.38 -13.57 16.00
CA VAL A 428 -6.47 -14.51 15.78
C VAL A 428 -6.77 -15.22 17.11
N LEU A 429 -7.88 -14.82 17.73
CA LEU A 429 -8.20 -15.12 19.12
C LEU A 429 -9.57 -15.77 19.22
N GLY A 430 -9.73 -16.72 20.12
CA GLY A 430 -11.04 -17.31 20.44
C GLY A 430 -11.04 -18.83 20.41
N PRO A 431 -12.09 -19.46 20.95
CA PRO A 431 -12.17 -20.92 21.03
C PRO A 431 -12.04 -21.61 19.67
N ASP A 432 -12.46 -20.97 18.58
CA ASP A 432 -12.39 -21.52 17.22
C ASP A 432 -11.19 -21.02 16.40
N ALA A 433 -10.24 -20.30 17.01
CA ALA A 433 -9.07 -19.73 16.30
C ALA A 433 -8.24 -20.80 15.56
N GLU A 434 -7.98 -21.94 16.21
CA GLU A 434 -7.28 -23.06 15.58
C GLU A 434 -8.08 -23.64 14.42
N ALA A 435 -9.41 -23.76 14.55
CA ALA A 435 -10.28 -24.31 13.52
C ALA A 435 -10.36 -23.39 12.29
N LEU A 436 -10.49 -22.07 12.49
CA LEU A 436 -10.45 -21.08 11.41
C LEU A 436 -9.14 -21.17 10.63
N LEU A 437 -8.00 -21.15 11.32
CA LEU A 437 -6.69 -21.23 10.68
C LEU A 437 -6.45 -22.60 10.03
N GLN A 438 -6.92 -23.68 10.65
CA GLN A 438 -6.88 -25.02 10.04
C GLN A 438 -7.66 -25.06 8.72
N TYR A 439 -8.78 -24.35 8.61
CA TYR A 439 -9.59 -24.30 7.40
C TYR A 439 -9.01 -23.36 6.32
N CYS A 440 -8.43 -22.22 6.71
CA CYS A 440 -7.97 -21.19 5.76
C CYS A 440 -6.53 -21.41 5.27
N MET A 441 -5.69 -22.09 6.04
CA MET A 441 -4.27 -22.27 5.72
C MET A 441 -4.01 -23.61 5.05
N THR A 442 -3.00 -23.70 4.19
CA THR A 442 -2.64 -24.99 3.55
C THR A 442 -1.96 -25.96 4.51
N ARG A 443 -1.20 -25.46 5.50
CA ARG A 443 -0.54 -26.30 6.52
C ARG A 443 -1.48 -26.77 7.62
N ASP A 444 -1.04 -27.81 8.32
CA ASP A 444 -1.72 -28.39 9.48
C ASP A 444 -1.36 -27.60 10.75
N ILE A 445 -2.27 -26.74 11.17
CA ILE A 445 -2.15 -25.84 12.32
C ILE A 445 -2.29 -26.60 13.64
N ARG A 446 -3.05 -27.70 13.68
CA ARG A 446 -3.23 -28.54 14.88
C ARG A 446 -1.91 -29.14 15.39
N LYS A 447 -0.94 -29.33 14.50
CA LYS A 447 0.41 -29.82 14.83
C LYS A 447 1.32 -28.76 15.43
N LEU A 448 0.94 -27.49 15.39
CA LEU A 448 1.75 -26.38 15.87
C LEU A 448 1.73 -26.38 17.40
N ALA A 449 2.87 -26.51 18.07
CA ALA A 449 2.93 -26.38 19.52
C ALA A 449 2.91 -24.89 19.94
N VAL A 450 2.49 -24.60 21.17
CA VAL A 450 2.65 -23.24 21.75
C VAL A 450 4.13 -22.85 21.72
N GLY A 451 4.44 -21.62 21.32
CA GLY A 451 5.81 -21.14 21.11
C GLY A 451 6.41 -21.48 19.74
N GLN A 452 5.64 -22.12 18.86
CA GLN A 452 6.08 -22.50 17.51
C GLN A 452 5.53 -21.55 16.44
N VAL A 453 6.33 -21.39 15.38
CA VAL A 453 5.98 -20.66 14.16
C VAL A 453 5.89 -21.65 13.00
N VAL A 454 5.02 -21.38 12.04
CA VAL A 454 5.00 -22.14 10.79
C VAL A 454 4.75 -21.25 9.59
N TYR A 455 5.52 -21.45 8.52
CA TYR A 455 5.29 -20.82 7.23
C TYR A 455 4.24 -21.60 6.42
N THR A 456 3.23 -20.91 5.89
CA THR A 456 2.09 -21.49 5.17
C THR A 456 1.60 -20.56 4.07
N ALA A 457 0.78 -21.10 3.15
CA ALA A 457 0.03 -20.32 2.18
C ALA A 457 -1.44 -20.23 2.58
N MET A 458 -2.12 -19.21 2.04
CA MET A 458 -3.56 -19.05 2.03
C MET A 458 -4.02 -19.03 0.56
N CYS A 459 -5.05 -19.81 0.22
CA CYS A 459 -5.50 -19.97 -1.16
C CYS A 459 -6.98 -19.59 -1.33
N TYR A 460 -7.33 -19.20 -2.56
CA TYR A 460 -8.71 -19.17 -3.03
C TYR A 460 -9.22 -20.61 -3.30
N PRO A 461 -10.54 -20.81 -3.43
CA PRO A 461 -11.11 -22.11 -3.80
C PRO A 461 -10.54 -22.69 -5.11
N ASN A 462 -10.10 -21.85 -6.05
CA ASN A 462 -9.48 -22.28 -7.30
C ASN A 462 -8.00 -22.73 -7.17
N GLY A 463 -7.45 -22.73 -5.94
CA GLY A 463 -6.08 -23.11 -5.61
C GLY A 463 -5.03 -22.00 -5.78
N GLY A 464 -5.38 -20.88 -6.39
CA GLY A 464 -4.50 -19.72 -6.51
C GLY A 464 -4.22 -19.06 -5.16
N MET A 465 -3.03 -18.49 -5.00
CA MET A 465 -2.60 -17.92 -3.72
C MET A 465 -3.22 -16.55 -3.47
N ILE A 466 -3.76 -16.38 -2.26
CA ILE A 466 -4.17 -15.08 -1.70
C ILE A 466 -2.93 -14.39 -1.14
N ASP A 467 -2.18 -15.11 -0.30
CA ASP A 467 -1.04 -14.60 0.44
C ASP A 467 -0.19 -15.77 0.95
N ASP A 468 1.01 -15.45 1.43
CA ASP A 468 1.89 -16.35 2.16
C ASP A 468 2.40 -15.67 3.43
N GLY A 469 2.92 -16.46 4.37
CA GLY A 469 3.35 -15.89 5.64
C GLY A 469 3.53 -16.90 6.75
N THR A 470 3.62 -16.39 7.98
CA THR A 470 3.88 -17.18 9.18
C THR A 470 2.75 -17.10 10.19
N VAL A 471 2.34 -18.26 10.70
CA VAL A 471 1.44 -18.38 11.86
C VAL A 471 2.25 -18.66 13.11
N PHE A 472 2.06 -17.84 14.13
CA PHE A 472 2.61 -18.01 15.47
C PHE A 472 1.53 -18.60 16.37
N ARG A 473 1.83 -19.66 17.14
CA ARG A 473 0.93 -20.14 18.20
C ARG A 473 1.36 -19.57 19.55
N LEU A 474 0.69 -18.51 19.97
CA LEU A 474 0.97 -17.75 21.19
C LEU A 474 0.38 -18.41 22.44
N GLY A 475 -0.73 -19.13 22.28
CA GLY A 475 -1.38 -19.90 23.34
C GLY A 475 -2.26 -21.01 22.77
N GLN A 476 -3.15 -21.55 23.60
CA GLN A 476 -4.09 -22.59 23.14
C GLN A 476 -5.04 -22.05 22.07
N ASN A 477 -5.57 -20.85 22.29
CA ASN A 477 -6.61 -20.18 21.49
C ASN A 477 -6.14 -18.82 20.93
N ASN A 478 -4.82 -18.60 20.92
CA ASN A 478 -4.22 -17.31 20.60
C ASN A 478 -3.15 -17.53 19.53
N PHE A 479 -3.39 -16.98 18.36
CA PHE A 479 -2.49 -17.10 17.21
C PHE A 479 -2.21 -15.72 16.63
N ARG A 480 -1.10 -15.59 15.91
CA ARG A 480 -0.81 -14.41 15.11
C ARG A 480 -0.47 -14.81 13.69
N TRP A 481 -1.15 -14.21 12.72
CA TRP A 481 -0.85 -14.34 11.30
C TRP A 481 -0.04 -13.14 10.84
N ILE A 482 1.14 -13.39 10.27
CA ILE A 482 2.02 -12.36 9.72
C ILE A 482 2.18 -12.60 8.22
N CYS A 483 1.81 -11.63 7.38
CA CYS A 483 1.70 -11.78 5.92
C CYS A 483 1.92 -10.48 5.15
N GLY A 484 1.80 -10.51 3.82
CA GLY A 484 2.07 -9.37 2.95
C GLY A 484 0.89 -8.42 2.74
N ASP A 485 -0.35 -8.90 2.83
CA ASP A 485 -1.54 -8.17 2.35
C ASP A 485 -2.61 -7.94 3.44
N ASP A 486 -3.26 -6.76 3.42
CA ASP A 486 -4.38 -6.43 4.31
C ASP A 486 -5.60 -7.32 4.08
N TYR A 487 -5.79 -7.79 2.83
CA TYR A 487 -6.93 -8.62 2.44
C TYR A 487 -6.95 -9.96 3.18
N SER A 488 -5.80 -10.48 3.61
CA SER A 488 -5.70 -11.69 4.44
C SER A 488 -6.57 -11.62 5.70
N GLY A 489 -6.58 -10.48 6.40
CA GLY A 489 -7.39 -10.29 7.60
C GLY A 489 -8.89 -10.20 7.28
N ILE A 490 -9.24 -9.55 6.17
CA ILE A 490 -10.63 -9.47 5.68
C ILE A 490 -11.14 -10.86 5.35
N TRP A 491 -10.36 -11.63 4.59
CA TRP A 491 -10.70 -12.99 4.20
C TRP A 491 -10.96 -13.88 5.43
N LEU A 492 -10.07 -13.87 6.42
CA LEU A 492 -10.23 -14.65 7.64
C LEU A 492 -11.53 -14.30 8.40
N ARG A 493 -11.88 -13.01 8.50
CA ARG A 493 -13.14 -12.58 9.12
C ARG A 493 -14.37 -13.06 8.34
N GLU A 494 -14.34 -12.95 7.02
CA GLU A 494 -15.43 -13.46 6.18
C GLU A 494 -15.62 -14.97 6.36
N GLN A 495 -14.52 -15.74 6.41
CA GLN A 495 -14.62 -17.19 6.61
C GLN A 495 -15.09 -17.54 8.02
N ALA A 496 -14.64 -16.82 9.05
CA ALA A 496 -15.14 -16.97 10.41
C ALA A 496 -16.66 -16.80 10.47
N GLN A 497 -17.18 -15.72 9.86
CA GLN A 497 -18.62 -15.46 9.81
C GLN A 497 -19.38 -16.53 9.02
N LYS A 498 -18.89 -16.93 7.84
CA LYS A 498 -19.52 -17.96 7.00
C LYS A 498 -19.62 -19.31 7.72
N MET A 499 -18.61 -19.65 8.51
CA MET A 499 -18.53 -20.92 9.24
C MET A 499 -19.20 -20.86 10.63
N GLY A 500 -19.59 -19.66 11.09
CA GLY A 500 -20.14 -19.46 12.43
C GLY A 500 -19.14 -19.70 13.55
N TYR A 501 -17.86 -19.43 13.31
CA TYR A 501 -16.80 -19.60 14.31
C TYR A 501 -16.79 -18.45 15.32
N ASP A 502 -16.60 -18.80 16.60
CA ASP A 502 -16.36 -17.85 17.67
C ASP A 502 -14.87 -17.49 17.74
N VAL A 503 -14.50 -16.51 16.92
CA VAL A 503 -13.12 -16.06 16.71
C VAL A 503 -13.09 -14.58 16.31
N TRP A 504 -12.10 -13.87 16.85
CA TRP A 504 -11.75 -12.50 16.50
C TRP A 504 -10.48 -12.48 15.67
N VAL A 505 -10.46 -11.67 14.61
CA VAL A 505 -9.29 -11.47 13.75
C VAL A 505 -9.04 -9.98 13.66
N ARG A 506 -8.03 -9.52 14.41
CA ARG A 506 -7.81 -8.10 14.71
C ARG A 506 -6.44 -7.66 14.22
N SER A 507 -6.37 -6.54 13.50
CA SER A 507 -5.11 -5.99 12.99
C SER A 507 -4.25 -5.45 14.13
N SER A 508 -3.02 -5.96 14.25
CA SER A 508 -1.99 -5.47 15.17
C SER A 508 -0.87 -4.72 14.48
N THR A 509 -0.92 -4.53 13.15
CA THR A 509 0.17 -3.90 12.36
C THR A 509 0.66 -2.59 12.96
N ASP A 510 -0.24 -1.67 13.33
CA ASP A 510 0.10 -0.36 13.90
C ASP A 510 0.51 -0.41 15.38
N GLN A 511 0.39 -1.58 16.02
CA GLN A 511 0.73 -1.79 17.44
C GLN A 511 1.91 -2.76 17.63
N MET A 512 2.38 -3.38 16.56
CA MET A 512 3.42 -4.40 16.58
C MET A 512 4.39 -4.18 15.44
N HIS A 513 5.37 -3.32 15.67
CA HIS A 513 6.45 -3.06 14.73
C HIS A 513 7.58 -4.07 14.95
N ASN A 514 8.40 -4.31 13.93
CA ASN A 514 9.50 -5.24 14.06
C ASN A 514 10.71 -4.87 13.22
N ILE A 515 11.87 -5.22 13.77
CA ILE A 515 13.14 -5.25 13.05
C ILE A 515 13.63 -6.68 12.90
N ALA A 516 14.21 -7.01 11.75
CA ALA A 516 14.93 -8.25 11.53
C ALA A 516 16.42 -8.03 11.81
N VAL A 517 16.98 -8.85 12.70
CA VAL A 517 18.41 -8.91 13.01
C VAL A 517 18.96 -10.20 12.42
N GLN A 518 19.63 -10.11 11.29
CA GLN A 518 20.00 -11.26 10.44
C GLN A 518 21.51 -11.32 10.23
N GLY A 519 22.04 -12.51 9.97
CA GLY A 519 23.47 -12.79 9.78
C GLY A 519 24.06 -13.69 10.87
N PRO A 520 25.25 -14.28 10.64
CA PRO A 520 25.88 -15.25 11.53
C PRO A 520 26.09 -14.77 12.98
N SER A 521 26.29 -13.46 13.20
CA SER A 521 26.50 -12.89 14.55
C SER A 521 25.20 -12.46 15.25
N SER A 522 24.03 -12.61 14.62
CA SER A 522 22.74 -12.16 15.16
C SER A 522 22.38 -12.80 16.51
N ARG A 523 22.66 -14.10 16.66
CA ARG A 523 22.40 -14.85 17.90
C ARG A 523 23.21 -14.30 19.06
N ASP A 524 24.51 -14.12 18.86
CA ASP A 524 25.40 -13.69 19.93
C ASP A 524 25.15 -12.24 20.32
N LEU A 525 24.83 -11.37 19.35
CA LEU A 525 24.36 -10.01 19.60
C LEU A 525 23.11 -10.03 20.49
N LEU A 526 22.05 -10.71 20.07
CA LEU A 526 20.77 -10.63 20.77
C LEU A 526 20.79 -11.32 22.14
N LYS A 527 21.62 -12.35 22.34
CA LYS A 527 21.79 -12.99 23.67
C LYS A 527 22.23 -12.00 24.76
N GLU A 528 22.96 -10.96 24.39
CA GLU A 528 23.47 -9.97 25.34
C GLU A 528 22.39 -9.01 25.83
N ILE A 529 21.35 -8.79 25.03
CA ILE A 529 20.35 -7.76 25.28
C ILE A 529 18.95 -8.32 25.49
N ILE A 530 18.69 -9.59 25.18
CA ILE A 530 17.38 -10.20 25.40
C ILE A 530 17.40 -10.98 26.71
N TRP A 531 16.65 -10.45 27.67
CA TRP A 531 16.31 -11.17 28.89
C TRP A 531 15.01 -11.94 28.70
N THR A 532 14.95 -13.19 29.15
CA THR A 532 13.74 -14.01 29.12
C THR A 532 13.32 -14.39 30.55
N PRO A 533 12.01 -14.43 30.86
CA PRO A 533 11.53 -14.83 32.17
C PRO A 533 11.75 -16.34 32.42
N PRO A 534 11.78 -16.80 33.69
CA PRO A 534 12.06 -18.20 34.08
C PRO A 534 11.15 -19.32 33.50
N GLY A 535 10.17 -19.01 32.66
CA GLY A 535 9.33 -19.97 31.94
C GLY A 535 9.46 -19.92 30.41
N GLN A 536 10.36 -19.08 29.89
CA GLN A 536 10.62 -18.92 28.46
C GLN A 536 12.04 -19.44 28.15
N PRO A 537 12.25 -20.11 27.00
CA PRO A 537 13.58 -20.54 26.62
C PRO A 537 14.50 -19.33 26.49
N ALA A 538 15.75 -19.47 26.93
CA ALA A 538 16.75 -18.44 26.67
C ALA A 538 16.97 -18.33 25.16
N LEU A 539 17.38 -17.16 24.67
CA LEU A 539 17.52 -16.94 23.23
C LEU A 539 18.48 -17.94 22.54
N GLY A 540 19.52 -18.39 23.24
CA GLY A 540 20.46 -19.39 22.74
C GLY A 540 19.87 -20.79 22.57
N GLU A 541 18.76 -21.08 23.23
CA GLU A 541 18.05 -22.36 23.20
C GLU A 541 16.92 -22.36 22.15
N LEU A 542 16.62 -21.20 21.57
CA LEU A 542 15.51 -21.03 20.65
C LEU A 542 15.81 -21.76 19.32
N GLU A 543 15.07 -22.83 19.05
CA GLU A 543 15.17 -23.59 17.79
C GLU A 543 14.60 -22.81 16.59
N TRP A 544 14.94 -23.24 15.37
CA TRP A 544 14.43 -22.64 14.14
C TRP A 544 12.90 -22.73 14.08
N PHE A 545 12.22 -21.65 13.66
CA PHE A 545 10.75 -21.56 13.69
C PHE A 545 10.13 -21.68 15.11
N ARG A 546 10.84 -21.17 16.12
CA ARG A 546 10.30 -20.91 17.47
C ARG A 546 10.36 -19.42 17.78
N PHE A 547 9.60 -18.99 18.78
CA PHE A 547 9.71 -17.64 19.35
C PHE A 547 9.70 -17.69 20.88
N CYS A 548 10.21 -16.63 21.51
CA CYS A 548 10.10 -16.41 22.95
C CYS A 548 9.60 -15.00 23.24
N VAL A 549 8.92 -14.84 24.37
CA VAL A 549 8.61 -13.52 24.93
C VAL A 549 9.75 -13.14 25.87
N GLY A 550 10.27 -11.91 25.72
CA GLY A 550 11.39 -11.42 26.51
C GLY A 550 11.30 -9.92 26.74
N ARG A 551 12.39 -9.36 27.25
CA ARG A 551 12.56 -7.92 27.47
C ARG A 551 13.96 -7.48 27.06
N ILE A 552 14.09 -6.22 26.67
CA ILE A 552 15.40 -5.60 26.48
C ILE A 552 16.09 -5.42 27.84
N GLY A 553 17.26 -6.03 28.01
CA GLY A 553 18.14 -5.88 29.17
C GLY A 553 17.75 -6.76 30.36
N HIS A 554 16.67 -6.44 31.06
CA HIS A 554 16.32 -7.03 32.36
C HIS A 554 14.81 -7.18 32.58
N PHE A 555 14.42 -7.66 33.78
CA PHE A 555 13.03 -7.95 34.17
C PHE A 555 12.04 -6.78 33.98
N GLU A 556 12.49 -5.54 34.17
CA GLU A 556 11.69 -4.32 34.01
C GLU A 556 11.89 -3.66 32.64
N GLY A 557 12.69 -4.26 31.76
CA GLY A 557 13.00 -3.74 30.45
C GLY A 557 11.82 -3.73 29.48
N VAL A 558 12.02 -3.15 28.31
CA VAL A 558 10.99 -3.05 27.25
C VAL A 558 10.53 -4.45 26.80
N PRO A 559 9.23 -4.76 26.79
CA PRO A 559 8.72 -6.05 26.34
C PRO A 559 8.90 -6.24 24.84
N VAL A 560 9.37 -7.43 24.46
CA VAL A 560 9.56 -7.83 23.06
C VAL A 560 9.13 -9.27 22.82
N VAL A 561 8.73 -9.58 21.60
CA VAL A 561 8.63 -10.97 21.11
C VAL A 561 9.77 -11.19 20.14
N VAL A 562 10.54 -12.27 20.32
CA VAL A 562 11.69 -12.58 19.46
C VAL A 562 11.44 -13.92 18.78
N SER A 563 11.33 -13.93 17.46
CA SER A 563 11.23 -15.17 16.67
C SER A 563 12.53 -15.50 15.97
N ARG A 564 12.87 -16.79 15.90
CA ARG A 564 13.97 -17.29 15.06
C ARG A 564 13.45 -17.57 13.65
N THR A 565 13.15 -16.49 12.95
CA THR A 565 12.67 -16.43 11.56
C THR A 565 13.47 -15.39 10.78
N GLY A 566 13.36 -15.41 9.45
CA GLY A 566 14.07 -14.47 8.59
C GLY A 566 13.81 -14.70 7.11
N TYR A 567 14.09 -13.67 6.31
CA TYR A 567 13.83 -13.62 4.87
C TYR A 567 15.11 -13.37 4.04
N THR A 568 16.29 -13.61 4.62
CA THR A 568 17.60 -13.38 3.98
C THR A 568 18.35 -14.66 3.60
N GLY A 569 17.83 -15.83 4.01
CA GLY A 569 18.56 -17.10 3.93
C GLY A 569 19.71 -17.24 4.92
N GLU A 570 19.82 -16.35 5.91
CA GLU A 570 20.82 -16.41 6.98
C GLU A 570 20.22 -16.88 8.31
N LEU A 571 21.09 -17.20 9.28
CA LEU A 571 20.68 -17.22 10.69
C LEU A 571 20.16 -15.82 11.06
N GLY A 572 19.04 -15.76 11.78
CA GLY A 572 18.53 -14.48 12.23
C GLY A 572 17.28 -14.59 13.06
N TYR A 573 16.87 -13.43 13.53
CA TYR A 573 15.72 -13.25 14.39
C TYR A 573 14.91 -12.03 13.96
N GLU A 574 13.64 -12.00 14.32
CA GLU A 574 12.79 -10.82 14.25
C GLU A 574 12.39 -10.40 15.66
N VAL A 575 12.61 -9.12 15.98
CA VAL A 575 12.31 -8.54 17.29
C VAL A 575 11.12 -7.62 17.13
N PHE A 576 9.99 -8.03 17.71
CA PHE A 576 8.73 -7.31 17.66
C PHE A 576 8.52 -6.51 18.95
N CYS A 577 8.03 -5.27 18.82
CA CYS A 577 7.70 -4.40 19.94
C CYS A 577 6.56 -3.43 19.58
N HIS A 578 6.01 -2.77 20.60
CA HIS A 578 5.10 -1.65 20.37
C HIS A 578 5.87 -0.45 19.77
N PRO A 579 5.31 0.32 18.82
CA PRO A 579 6.01 1.45 18.19
C PRO A 579 6.54 2.50 19.18
N ARG A 580 5.83 2.75 20.28
CA ARG A 580 6.29 3.61 21.39
C ARG A 580 7.68 3.24 21.93
N ASP A 581 8.06 1.98 21.86
CA ASP A 581 9.32 1.45 22.40
C ASP A 581 10.36 1.18 21.29
N ALA A 582 10.00 1.42 20.03
CA ALA A 582 10.83 1.06 18.87
C ALA A 582 12.21 1.72 18.90
N LEU A 583 12.31 2.97 19.33
CA LEU A 583 13.60 3.65 19.45
C LEU A 583 14.50 3.00 20.50
N VAL A 584 13.93 2.59 21.64
CA VAL A 584 14.68 1.89 22.70
C VAL A 584 15.16 0.52 22.22
N VAL A 585 14.31 -0.22 21.51
CA VAL A 585 14.67 -1.52 20.93
C VAL A 585 15.76 -1.36 19.87
N PHE A 586 15.63 -0.38 18.97
CA PHE A 586 16.64 -0.09 17.96
C PHE A 586 17.98 0.26 18.59
N ASP A 587 17.99 1.21 19.54
CA ASP A 587 19.22 1.68 20.17
C ASP A 587 19.94 0.56 20.92
N ALA A 588 19.19 -0.34 21.57
CA ALA A 588 19.75 -1.52 22.22
C ALA A 588 20.40 -2.51 21.22
N VAL A 589 19.70 -2.82 20.12
CA VAL A 589 20.24 -3.67 19.05
C VAL A 589 21.46 -3.03 18.39
N TRP A 590 21.38 -1.73 18.13
CA TRP A 590 22.41 -0.97 17.44
C TRP A 590 23.69 -0.90 18.26
N GLU A 591 23.59 -0.54 19.55
CA GLU A 591 24.75 -0.42 20.43
C GLU A 591 25.44 -1.77 20.66
N ALA A 592 24.67 -2.81 20.98
CA ALA A 592 25.22 -4.17 21.12
C ALA A 592 25.83 -4.66 19.78
N GLY A 593 25.22 -4.31 18.66
CA GLY A 593 25.66 -4.70 17.33
C GLY A 593 26.96 -4.05 16.85
N ARG A 594 27.42 -2.95 17.44
CA ARG A 594 28.65 -2.25 17.01
C ARG A 594 29.87 -3.17 17.00
N LYS A 595 30.05 -3.99 18.04
CA LYS A 595 31.16 -4.96 18.14
C LYS A 595 30.99 -6.17 17.22
N HIS A 596 29.76 -6.44 16.79
CA HIS A 596 29.42 -7.49 15.82
C HIS A 596 29.44 -6.99 14.37
N GLY A 597 29.81 -5.72 14.15
CA GLY A 597 29.86 -5.10 12.82
C GLY A 597 28.49 -4.92 12.18
N LEU A 598 27.46 -4.69 13.00
CA LEU A 598 26.08 -4.46 12.55
C LEU A 598 26.00 -3.32 11.51
N LYS A 599 25.26 -3.57 10.43
CA LYS A 599 24.91 -2.55 9.44
C LYS A 599 23.40 -2.52 9.20
N PRO A 600 22.83 -1.40 8.74
CA PRO A 600 21.45 -1.40 8.30
C PRO A 600 21.33 -2.13 6.95
N LEU A 601 20.19 -2.77 6.67
CA LEU A 601 19.89 -3.46 5.41
C LEU A 601 18.64 -2.87 4.76
N GLY A 602 18.76 -2.43 3.52
CA GLY A 602 17.65 -1.91 2.71
C GLY A 602 17.04 -2.98 1.79
N MET A 603 15.90 -2.63 1.17
CA MET A 603 15.17 -3.51 0.26
C MET A 603 16.01 -4.02 -0.93
N GLU A 604 16.90 -3.20 -1.50
CA GLU A 604 17.72 -3.59 -2.65
C GLU A 604 18.66 -4.76 -2.32
N ALA A 605 19.30 -4.71 -1.15
CA ALA A 605 20.17 -5.79 -0.69
C ALA A 605 19.37 -7.01 -0.23
N LEU A 606 18.19 -6.81 0.40
CA LEU A 606 17.27 -7.90 0.74
C LEU A 606 16.86 -8.69 -0.51
N ASP A 607 16.57 -8.01 -1.62
CA ASP A 607 16.12 -8.66 -2.86
C ASP A 607 17.21 -9.60 -3.43
N ILE A 608 18.49 -9.21 -3.35
CA ILE A 608 19.61 -10.11 -3.68
C ILE A 608 19.59 -11.34 -2.78
N LEU A 609 19.54 -11.14 -1.46
CA LEU A 609 19.63 -12.20 -0.46
C LEU A 609 18.49 -13.22 -0.59
N ARG A 610 17.26 -12.73 -0.81
CA ARG A 610 16.05 -13.56 -0.90
C ARG A 610 15.98 -14.34 -2.21
N ILE A 611 16.43 -13.75 -3.34
CA ILE A 611 16.51 -14.44 -4.63
C ILE A 611 17.52 -15.58 -4.56
N GLU A 612 18.72 -15.32 -4.00
CA GLU A 612 19.74 -16.36 -3.79
C GLU A 612 19.22 -17.53 -2.94
N ALA A 613 18.41 -17.24 -1.92
CA ALA A 613 17.80 -18.23 -1.04
C ALA A 613 16.54 -18.91 -1.62
N GLY A 614 16.05 -18.45 -2.78
CA GLY A 614 14.83 -18.97 -3.40
C GLY A 614 13.54 -18.63 -2.63
N LEU A 615 13.49 -17.48 -1.98
CA LEU A 615 12.33 -17.00 -1.24
C LEU A 615 11.40 -16.20 -2.15
N ILE A 616 10.11 -16.53 -2.08
CA ILE A 616 9.08 -16.06 -3.01
C ILE A 616 8.54 -14.70 -2.60
N PHE A 617 8.16 -13.87 -3.57
CA PHE A 617 7.55 -12.56 -3.33
C PHE A 617 6.22 -12.44 -4.07
N ALA A 618 5.23 -11.82 -3.43
CA ALA A 618 3.91 -11.56 -4.02
C ALA A 618 4.04 -10.73 -5.30
N ASP A 619 3.20 -11.01 -6.29
CA ASP A 619 3.19 -10.43 -7.64
C ASP A 619 4.40 -10.77 -8.53
N TYR A 620 5.39 -11.51 -8.00
CA TYR A 620 6.54 -12.01 -8.75
C TYR A 620 6.44 -13.52 -8.93
N GLU A 621 6.61 -14.26 -7.83
CA GLU A 621 6.56 -15.72 -7.85
C GLU A 621 5.13 -16.25 -7.76
N PHE A 622 4.23 -15.52 -7.10
CA PHE A 622 2.84 -15.92 -6.94
C PHE A 622 1.85 -14.74 -7.05
N ASN A 623 0.61 -15.09 -7.37
CA ASN A 623 -0.56 -14.22 -7.39
C ASN A 623 -1.82 -15.11 -7.34
N SER A 624 -3.00 -14.52 -7.55
CA SER A 624 -4.28 -15.25 -7.56
C SER A 624 -4.44 -16.31 -8.66
N GLU A 625 -3.56 -16.35 -9.65
CA GLU A 625 -3.54 -17.35 -10.72
C GLU A 625 -2.55 -18.49 -10.44
N THR A 626 -1.58 -18.25 -9.57
CA THR A 626 -0.47 -19.17 -9.29
C THR A 626 -0.74 -19.95 -8.00
N ASP A 627 -0.58 -21.27 -8.03
CA ASP A 627 -0.72 -22.11 -6.84
C ASP A 627 0.62 -22.30 -6.09
N PRO A 628 0.61 -22.79 -4.83
CA PRO A 628 1.81 -23.02 -4.05
C PRO A 628 2.84 -23.98 -4.67
N PHE A 629 2.42 -24.91 -5.55
CA PHE A 629 3.37 -25.81 -6.23
C PHE A 629 4.13 -25.06 -7.32
N GLU A 630 3.41 -24.28 -8.14
CA GLU A 630 3.99 -23.44 -9.17
C GLU A 630 4.84 -22.30 -8.61
N ALA A 631 4.48 -21.79 -7.42
CA ALA A 631 5.25 -20.80 -6.67
C ALA A 631 6.50 -21.38 -5.97
N GLY A 632 6.74 -22.69 -6.00
CA GLY A 632 7.95 -23.29 -5.41
C GLY A 632 7.90 -23.54 -3.89
N ILE A 633 6.73 -23.36 -3.26
CA ILE A 633 6.50 -23.61 -1.84
C ILE A 633 5.65 -24.85 -1.56
N ALA A 634 5.74 -25.88 -2.42
CA ALA A 634 5.00 -27.15 -2.30
C ALA A 634 5.03 -27.80 -0.90
N PHE A 635 6.08 -27.53 -0.11
CA PHE A 635 6.23 -28.00 1.28
C PHE A 635 5.23 -27.38 2.28
N THR A 636 4.45 -26.38 1.86
CA THR A 636 3.34 -25.79 2.63
C THR A 636 2.01 -26.50 2.40
N VAL A 637 1.91 -27.43 1.43
CA VAL A 637 0.68 -28.13 1.08
C VAL A 637 0.79 -29.64 1.39
N PRO A 638 0.76 -30.04 2.68
CA PRO A 638 0.97 -31.41 3.11
C PRO A 638 -0.30 -32.28 2.94
N LEU A 639 -0.82 -32.43 1.71
CA LEU A 639 -2.08 -33.14 1.38
C LEU A 639 -2.19 -34.55 1.99
N LYS A 640 -1.07 -35.24 2.19
CA LYS A 640 -1.05 -36.59 2.77
C LYS A 640 -1.23 -36.58 4.29
N SER A 641 -0.65 -35.59 4.98
CA SER A 641 -0.63 -35.55 6.44
C SER A 641 -1.63 -34.58 7.06
N LYS A 642 -2.30 -33.76 6.24
CA LYS A 642 -3.46 -32.95 6.60
C LYS A 642 -4.71 -33.54 5.92
N PRO A 643 -5.43 -34.46 6.59
CA PRO A 643 -6.62 -35.08 6.02
C PRO A 643 -7.83 -34.14 6.02
N ASP A 644 -7.85 -33.17 6.93
CA ASP A 644 -8.91 -32.15 7.04
C ASP A 644 -9.07 -31.39 5.72
N ASP A 645 -10.30 -30.97 5.43
CA ASP A 645 -10.57 -30.07 4.34
C ASP A 645 -10.05 -28.65 4.64
N PHE A 646 -9.63 -27.94 3.60
CA PHE A 646 -9.17 -26.56 3.67
C PHE A 646 -9.41 -25.86 2.33
N ILE A 647 -9.51 -24.53 2.35
CA ILE A 647 -9.85 -23.76 1.15
C ILE A 647 -8.81 -23.99 0.05
N GLY A 648 -9.30 -24.41 -1.12
CA GLY A 648 -8.47 -24.72 -2.30
C GLY A 648 -7.93 -26.15 -2.35
N ARG A 649 -8.21 -27.00 -1.35
CA ARG A 649 -7.69 -28.38 -1.30
C ARG A 649 -8.00 -29.19 -2.56
N GLU A 650 -9.25 -29.19 -3.03
CA GLU A 650 -9.67 -29.93 -4.22
C GLU A 650 -8.86 -29.52 -5.45
N ALA A 651 -8.81 -28.22 -5.75
CA ALA A 651 -8.02 -27.67 -6.85
C ALA A 651 -6.52 -27.98 -6.72
N LEU A 652 -5.98 -27.98 -5.50
CA LEU A 652 -4.58 -28.31 -5.25
C LEU A 652 -4.28 -29.81 -5.39
N VAL A 653 -5.24 -30.69 -5.13
CA VAL A 653 -5.09 -32.12 -5.44
C VAL A 653 -4.96 -32.30 -6.96
N GLU A 654 -5.86 -31.70 -7.74
CA GLU A 654 -5.84 -31.76 -9.21
C GLU A 654 -4.54 -31.16 -9.79
N ARG A 655 -4.17 -29.93 -9.36
CA ARG A 655 -2.96 -29.24 -9.82
C ARG A 655 -1.68 -30.01 -9.49
N LYS A 656 -1.66 -30.76 -8.38
CA LYS A 656 -0.52 -31.62 -8.03
C LYS A 656 -0.40 -32.84 -8.96
N GLU A 657 -1.52 -33.40 -9.39
CA GLU A 657 -1.55 -34.52 -10.35
C GLU A 657 -1.24 -34.05 -11.77
N HIS A 658 -1.55 -32.78 -12.08
CA HIS A 658 -1.40 -32.19 -13.41
C HIS A 658 -0.59 -30.88 -13.39
N PRO A 659 0.70 -30.91 -12.97
CA PRO A 659 1.51 -29.71 -12.87
C PRO A 659 1.74 -29.09 -14.25
N ARG A 660 1.33 -27.82 -14.42
CA ARG A 660 1.52 -27.10 -15.69
C ARG A 660 2.83 -26.33 -15.69
N ARG A 661 3.11 -25.60 -14.61
CA ARG A 661 4.36 -24.88 -14.42
C ARG A 661 5.13 -25.35 -13.19
N LYS A 662 6.38 -24.92 -13.09
CA LYS A 662 7.23 -25.15 -11.93
C LYS A 662 8.19 -23.98 -11.76
N LEU A 663 8.40 -23.55 -10.51
CA LEU A 663 9.49 -22.63 -10.18
C LEU A 663 10.84 -23.34 -10.28
N VAL A 664 11.78 -22.71 -10.98
CA VAL A 664 13.16 -23.16 -11.15
C VAL A 664 14.13 -22.02 -10.93
N GLY A 665 15.40 -22.36 -10.69
CA GLY A 665 16.49 -21.39 -10.77
C GLY A 665 17.10 -21.41 -12.16
N LEU A 666 17.62 -20.27 -12.61
CA LEU A 666 18.41 -20.13 -13.83
C LEU A 666 19.80 -19.61 -13.45
N ASP A 667 20.84 -20.29 -13.91
CA ASP A 667 22.21 -19.75 -13.99
C ASP A 667 22.38 -19.16 -15.39
N ILE A 668 22.71 -17.87 -15.50
CA ILE A 668 22.68 -17.14 -16.77
C ILE A 668 24.11 -16.84 -17.21
N ASP A 669 24.50 -17.33 -18.39
CA ASP A 669 25.80 -17.09 -19.00
C ASP A 669 25.77 -15.80 -19.83
N SER A 670 25.53 -14.68 -19.16
CA SER A 670 25.61 -13.34 -19.73
C SER A 670 25.79 -12.29 -18.63
N ASN A 671 26.47 -11.19 -18.98
CA ASN A 671 26.54 -9.99 -18.14
C ASN A 671 25.37 -9.02 -18.38
N ASP A 672 24.52 -9.27 -19.38
CA ASP A 672 23.34 -8.46 -19.63
C ASP A 672 22.34 -8.60 -18.47
N GLU A 673 21.69 -7.49 -18.11
CA GLU A 673 20.63 -7.49 -17.11
C GLU A 673 19.46 -8.38 -17.55
N VAL A 674 18.88 -9.10 -16.60
CA VAL A 674 17.67 -9.90 -16.76
C VAL A 674 16.63 -9.35 -15.82
N ASN A 675 15.37 -9.25 -16.28
CA ASN A 675 14.28 -8.58 -15.59
C ASN A 675 13.08 -9.51 -15.42
N HIS A 676 12.24 -9.19 -14.44
CA HIS A 676 10.90 -9.78 -14.32
C HIS A 676 10.15 -9.64 -15.66
N GLY A 677 9.51 -10.74 -16.10
CA GLY A 677 8.75 -10.77 -17.34
C GLY A 677 9.55 -11.20 -18.58
N ASP A 678 10.88 -11.28 -18.51
CA ASP A 678 11.68 -11.79 -19.64
C ASP A 678 11.27 -13.23 -19.98
N CYS A 679 11.07 -13.49 -21.28
CA CYS A 679 10.65 -14.80 -21.76
C CYS A 679 11.79 -15.84 -21.63
N VAL A 680 11.45 -17.07 -21.22
CA VAL A 680 12.39 -18.20 -21.21
C VAL A 680 12.06 -19.14 -22.37
N HIS A 681 13.06 -19.51 -23.17
CA HIS A 681 12.88 -20.27 -24.41
C HIS A 681 13.68 -21.58 -24.47
N ILE A 682 13.14 -22.53 -25.24
CA ILE A 682 13.88 -23.64 -25.85
C ILE A 682 13.64 -23.55 -27.36
N GLY A 683 14.70 -23.21 -28.11
CA GLY A 683 14.57 -22.86 -29.52
C GLY A 683 13.61 -21.67 -29.71
N ARG A 684 12.59 -21.85 -30.56
CA ARG A 684 11.56 -20.81 -30.77
C ARG A 684 10.44 -20.82 -29.74
N ALA A 685 10.20 -21.93 -29.04
CA ALA A 685 9.10 -22.03 -28.10
C ALA A 685 9.42 -21.26 -26.83
N GLN A 686 8.52 -20.36 -26.41
CA GLN A 686 8.57 -19.80 -25.06
C GLN A 686 8.02 -20.83 -24.08
N ILE A 687 8.90 -21.30 -23.19
CA ILE A 687 8.58 -22.32 -22.19
C ILE A 687 8.36 -21.74 -20.80
N GLY A 688 8.59 -20.45 -20.59
CA GLY A 688 8.34 -19.82 -19.30
C GLY A 688 8.63 -18.33 -19.27
N VAL A 689 8.74 -17.82 -18.06
CA VAL A 689 9.00 -16.40 -17.77
C VAL A 689 9.91 -16.29 -16.55
N VAL A 690 10.82 -15.34 -16.56
CA VAL A 690 11.60 -14.92 -15.39
C VAL A 690 10.68 -14.23 -14.40
N THR A 691 10.67 -14.67 -13.14
CA THR A 691 9.88 -14.05 -12.08
C THR A 691 10.71 -13.07 -11.28
N SER A 692 11.92 -13.43 -10.86
CA SER A 692 12.84 -12.53 -10.15
C SER A 692 14.27 -12.76 -10.61
N SER A 693 15.12 -11.75 -10.60
CA SER A 693 16.49 -11.84 -11.10
C SER A 693 17.43 -10.90 -10.36
N THR A 694 18.68 -11.31 -10.23
CA THR A 694 19.72 -10.48 -9.63
C THR A 694 21.12 -10.89 -10.10
N ARG A 695 22.09 -9.99 -9.95
CA ARG A 695 23.50 -10.32 -10.05
C ARG A 695 24.00 -10.72 -8.67
N SER A 696 24.23 -12.01 -8.44
CA SER A 696 24.69 -12.54 -7.17
C SER A 696 26.16 -12.15 -6.91
N PRO A 697 26.48 -11.41 -5.83
CA PRO A 697 27.85 -11.06 -5.48
C PRO A 697 28.69 -12.29 -5.10
N ILE A 698 28.12 -13.23 -4.33
CA ILE A 698 28.85 -14.42 -3.86
C ILE A 698 29.07 -15.47 -4.96
N LEU A 699 28.13 -15.58 -5.91
CA LEU A 699 28.25 -16.51 -7.05
C LEU A 699 28.97 -15.88 -8.25
N GLY A 700 29.12 -14.55 -8.27
CA GLY A 700 29.80 -13.80 -9.33
C GLY A 700 29.08 -13.82 -10.68
N ARG A 701 27.78 -14.12 -10.72
CA ARG A 701 27.00 -14.31 -11.96
C ARG A 701 25.55 -13.85 -11.84
N ASN A 702 24.90 -13.66 -12.98
CA ASN A 702 23.48 -13.40 -13.06
C ASN A 702 22.68 -14.68 -12.78
N ILE A 703 21.72 -14.57 -11.88
CA ILE A 703 20.82 -15.65 -11.49
C ILE A 703 19.38 -15.16 -11.59
N ALA A 704 18.45 -16.10 -11.77
CA ALA A 704 17.02 -15.79 -11.75
C ALA A 704 16.18 -16.93 -11.19
N LEU A 705 15.06 -16.58 -10.59
CA LEU A 705 13.90 -17.45 -10.42
C LEU A 705 13.04 -17.36 -11.68
N ALA A 706 12.51 -18.50 -12.13
CA ALA A 706 11.65 -18.54 -13.31
C ALA A 706 10.55 -19.58 -13.15
N ARG A 707 9.38 -19.27 -13.71
CA ARG A 707 8.25 -20.19 -13.79
C ARG A 707 8.17 -20.76 -15.21
N VAL A 708 8.47 -22.05 -15.35
CA VAL A 708 8.61 -22.74 -16.65
C VAL A 708 7.64 -23.91 -16.79
N ASP A 709 7.38 -24.37 -18.02
CA ASP A 709 6.61 -25.59 -18.31
C ASP A 709 7.20 -26.77 -17.55
N ALA A 710 6.36 -27.50 -16.81
CA ALA A 710 6.79 -28.56 -15.91
C ALA A 710 7.58 -29.68 -16.62
N ARG A 711 7.31 -29.93 -17.92
CA ARG A 711 8.01 -30.94 -18.72
C ARG A 711 9.42 -30.52 -19.12
N SER A 712 9.72 -29.22 -19.06
CA SER A 712 11.03 -28.64 -19.35
C SER A 712 11.82 -28.27 -18.10
N ALA A 713 11.29 -28.50 -16.90
CA ALA A 713 11.82 -27.99 -15.63
C ALA A 713 12.95 -28.85 -15.01
N ALA A 714 13.55 -29.76 -15.77
CA ALA A 714 14.61 -30.63 -15.27
C ALA A 714 15.90 -29.83 -15.04
N VAL A 715 16.54 -30.03 -13.88
CA VAL A 715 17.87 -29.46 -13.60
C VAL A 715 18.85 -29.94 -14.66
N GLY A 716 19.65 -29.02 -15.19
CA GLY A 716 20.61 -29.28 -16.25
C GLY A 716 20.11 -28.93 -17.65
N THR A 717 18.81 -28.66 -17.82
CA THR A 717 18.24 -28.27 -19.12
C THR A 717 18.78 -26.91 -19.54
N GLU A 718 19.34 -26.85 -20.76
CA GLU A 718 19.78 -25.60 -21.39
C GLU A 718 18.57 -24.83 -21.92
N VAL A 719 18.52 -23.54 -21.64
CA VAL A 719 17.44 -22.62 -22.04
C VAL A 719 18.05 -21.29 -22.47
N GLU A 720 17.24 -20.41 -23.02
CA GLU A 720 17.68 -19.08 -23.42
C GLU A 720 16.71 -18.02 -22.91
N ILE A 721 17.23 -16.92 -22.38
CA ILE A 721 16.43 -15.77 -21.97
C ILE A 721 16.28 -14.82 -23.16
N GLY A 722 15.05 -14.49 -23.50
CA GLY A 722 14.72 -13.60 -24.59
C GLY A 722 14.88 -12.14 -24.19
N LYS A 723 15.54 -11.38 -25.07
CA LYS A 723 15.68 -9.92 -25.00
C LYS A 723 15.19 -9.27 -26.29
N LEU A 724 14.96 -7.95 -26.24
CA LEU A 724 14.39 -7.15 -27.34
C LEU A 724 12.94 -7.57 -27.64
N ASP A 725 12.70 -8.20 -28.78
CA ASP A 725 11.42 -8.84 -29.15
C ASP A 725 11.28 -10.26 -28.55
N GLY A 726 12.21 -10.63 -27.69
CA GLY A 726 12.29 -11.97 -27.16
C GLY A 726 12.67 -12.97 -28.24
N HIS A 727 13.38 -12.62 -29.32
CA HIS A 727 13.98 -13.54 -30.31
C HIS A 727 15.33 -13.08 -30.86
N ALA A 728 15.48 -11.78 -31.14
CA ALA A 728 16.66 -11.18 -31.75
C ALA A 728 17.91 -11.27 -30.87
N LYS A 729 17.73 -11.29 -29.55
CA LYS A 729 18.79 -11.53 -28.57
C LYS A 729 18.39 -12.64 -27.60
N ARG A 730 19.29 -13.60 -27.42
CA ARG A 730 19.13 -14.81 -26.62
C ARG A 730 20.31 -14.93 -25.69
N LEU A 731 20.05 -14.90 -24.38
CA LEU A 731 21.08 -15.08 -23.35
C LEU A 731 21.09 -16.56 -22.95
N PRO A 732 22.20 -17.30 -23.14
CA PRO A 732 22.28 -18.68 -22.71
C PRO A 732 22.09 -18.79 -21.19
N ALA A 733 21.30 -19.77 -20.76
CA ALA A 733 21.08 -20.04 -19.35
C ALA A 733 20.83 -21.53 -19.11
N LYS A 734 20.98 -21.97 -17.87
CA LYS A 734 20.79 -23.36 -17.47
C LYS A 734 19.85 -23.46 -16.29
N ILE A 735 18.92 -24.40 -16.36
CA ILE A 735 18.02 -24.69 -15.24
C ILE A 735 18.81 -25.35 -14.10
N VAL A 736 18.69 -24.77 -12.91
CA VAL A 736 19.29 -25.22 -11.64
C VAL A 736 18.24 -25.29 -10.53
N ARG A 737 18.65 -25.69 -9.32
CA ARG A 737 17.78 -25.57 -8.14
C ARG A 737 17.52 -24.09 -7.87
N PHE A 738 16.28 -23.74 -7.54
CA PHE A 738 15.86 -22.33 -7.41
C PHE A 738 16.47 -21.60 -6.21
N ALA A 739 16.91 -22.33 -5.17
CA ALA A 739 17.83 -21.77 -4.19
C ALA A 739 19.25 -21.91 -4.76
N HIS A 740 19.81 -20.81 -5.28
CA HIS A 740 21.15 -20.78 -5.88
C HIS A 740 22.26 -20.81 -4.82
N PHE A 741 21.97 -20.31 -3.61
CA PHE A 741 22.89 -20.31 -2.48
C PHE A 741 22.29 -21.04 -1.27
N ASP A 742 23.11 -21.85 -0.59
CA ASP A 742 22.73 -22.71 0.55
C ASP A 742 21.38 -23.45 0.35
N PRO A 743 21.23 -24.27 -0.71
CA PRO A 743 19.96 -24.93 -1.03
C PRO A 743 19.48 -25.93 0.03
N GLU A 744 20.37 -26.37 0.92
CA GLU A 744 20.06 -27.24 2.06
C GLU A 744 19.65 -26.45 3.31
N LYS A 745 19.68 -25.11 3.25
CA LYS A 745 19.30 -24.20 4.33
C LYS A 745 20.10 -24.47 5.61
N SER A 746 21.41 -24.73 5.47
CA SER A 746 22.32 -25.02 6.58
C SER A 746 22.57 -23.78 7.45
N ARG A 747 22.67 -22.59 6.85
CA ARG A 747 22.91 -21.32 7.54
C ARG A 747 21.72 -20.88 8.42
N PRO A 748 20.47 -20.79 7.93
CA PRO A 748 19.34 -20.41 8.79
C PRO A 748 19.05 -21.44 9.90
N ARG A 749 19.50 -22.69 9.74
CA ARG A 749 19.36 -23.77 10.74
C ARG A 749 20.50 -23.84 11.76
N SER A 750 21.64 -23.22 11.48
CA SER A 750 22.84 -23.19 12.36
C SER A 750 22.60 -22.53 13.69
#